data_AF-A0A7X3MCU1-F1
#
_entry.id   AF-A0A7X3MCU1-F1
#
_cell.length_a   1.000
_cell.length_b   1.000
_cell.length_c   1.000
_cell.angle_alpha   90.00
_cell.angle_beta   90.00
_cell.angle_gamma   90.00
#
_symmetry.space_group_name_H-M   'P 1'
#
loop_
_entity.id
_entity.type
_entity.pdbx_description
1 polymer ?
#
loop_
_entity_poly.entity_id
_entity_poly.type
_entity_poly.pdbx_seq_one_letter_code
_entity_poly.pdbx_strand_id
1 'polypeptide(L)'
;MAYDEKEWREFIRMAGKREEQLKEITERLEQGVKDLFTSEKYTEYLRTMSQFHNYSFNNTLLIAMQKPAATLVAGLATWNKKFNRRVKRGEKGIKIIAPAPIREKEEVEKFDPETNEPVLRPDGQPETEEVEHFIPRFRVATVFDITQTQGDPLPELDTPELMGSVENFEIFMEAIRMVSSAPMRFAEIEGDSKGYYSNANKEIVIRDGMSEKQTMKTAVHEVTHAMCHDRDLMEELGEKKNKMTIETEAESVAFTVCSFFGFDTSDYSFPYLAGWASSMEMKELRSSMDFIRKTAGTFIDGMVENIQMLQKEKAAERELAEDDFVFQFAPLGEDTKKFYLVDNVGRVDFLRLLHDFADQNGGSGNPEQFLKAHGVHLDLWRDSEDVEKNQGMPEFYDVLYMDADHIVDAAEFSILIQVEMMISRAEYGHTALGKEAHNLAVLYAYKLDNPRDTRELVNKLAEAVENPEAHNLQEIMEDAQAEIDFLPDNQTGLMQMHEFGYRNDSILPLTIERAVALHNAGLHIYSLQKDGSSILMNTEDDIRETGEDGMFGIDARAWESYQVMESVREEHAGQEHLDEDMLFSDSQDRYAIYQIRDDGKGREYLFMGTEYLKGQGFSVEYEDYRMVYSDVLRENETLDSLYEKFNIGHPLDFTGHSLSVSDVVAIKRDGEVTAHYVDSFGYTELPEFFSQREKTIEQEKEAEPQESSLQEPQRDDTEKQYQEIEIFEVPALFSNGRIPEKEVPSELYRYDLRGSDYDPGIPVTVEYYVGVNHAGTILSSLCLPIPEREYLYLGEELNFTGGMATIEQLKQSAIALNESLDTKEKNKSRNNGYRI
;
A
#
# COMPACT_ATOMS: atom_id res chain seq x y z
N MET A 1 -69.93 42.11 -25.41
CA MET A 1 -68.64 42.10 -26.14
C MET A 1 -68.73 41.02 -27.21
N ALA A 2 -68.71 41.39 -28.48
CA ALA A 2 -68.70 40.43 -29.58
C ALA A 2 -67.29 39.84 -29.66
N TYR A 3 -67.14 38.55 -29.36
CA TYR A 3 -65.91 37.82 -29.65
C TYR A 3 -65.70 37.80 -31.17
N ASP A 4 -64.47 38.06 -31.64
CA ASP A 4 -64.09 37.93 -33.05
C ASP A 4 -64.37 36.49 -33.51
N GLU A 5 -65.26 36.33 -34.49
CA GLU A 5 -65.71 35.04 -35.00
C GLU A 5 -64.53 34.17 -35.48
N LYS A 6 -63.42 34.80 -35.84
CA LYS A 6 -62.19 34.13 -36.26
C LYS A 6 -61.43 33.52 -35.08
N GLU A 7 -61.31 34.24 -33.96
CA GLU A 7 -60.69 33.75 -32.72
C GLU A 7 -61.54 32.63 -32.09
N TRP A 8 -62.87 32.75 -32.15
CA TRP A 8 -63.79 31.72 -31.64
C TRP A 8 -63.72 30.42 -32.45
N ARG A 9 -63.67 30.51 -33.79
CA ARG A 9 -63.49 29.33 -34.66
C ARG A 9 -62.13 28.67 -34.46
N GLU A 10 -61.09 29.45 -34.23
CA GLU A 10 -59.74 28.95 -33.96
C GLU A 10 -59.63 28.29 -32.58
N PHE A 11 -60.29 28.86 -31.56
CA PHE A 11 -60.43 28.27 -30.22
C PHE A 11 -61.17 26.93 -30.26
N ILE A 12 -62.32 26.85 -30.94
CA ILE A 12 -63.08 25.60 -31.11
C ILE A 12 -62.24 24.55 -31.85
N ARG A 13 -61.52 24.93 -32.91
CA ARG A 13 -60.62 24.02 -33.64
C ARG A 13 -59.48 23.51 -32.76
N MET A 14 -58.87 24.37 -31.94
CA MET A 14 -57.81 24.00 -31.00
C MET A 14 -58.32 23.17 -29.81
N ALA A 15 -59.56 23.36 -29.38
CA ALA A 15 -60.21 22.54 -28.35
C ALA A 15 -60.50 21.13 -28.87
N GLY A 16 -61.13 21.00 -30.05
CA GLY A 16 -61.41 19.70 -30.67
C GLY A 16 -60.14 18.89 -30.98
N LYS A 17 -59.07 19.55 -31.47
CA LYS A 17 -57.77 18.90 -31.68
C LYS A 17 -57.11 18.44 -30.38
N ARG A 18 -57.32 19.14 -29.26
CA ARG A 18 -56.80 18.75 -27.94
C ARG A 18 -57.52 17.52 -27.39
N GLU A 19 -58.84 17.46 -27.54
CA GLU A 19 -59.64 16.30 -27.13
C GLU A 19 -59.29 15.05 -27.93
N GLU A 20 -59.11 15.18 -29.24
CA GLU A 20 -58.71 14.08 -30.13
C GLU A 20 -57.32 13.53 -29.76
N GLN A 21 -56.34 14.40 -29.50
CA GLN A 21 -55.00 14.00 -29.05
C GLN A 21 -55.01 13.31 -27.69
N LEU A 22 -55.85 13.76 -26.76
CA LEU A 22 -55.98 13.14 -25.44
C LEU A 22 -56.64 11.76 -25.56
N LYS A 23 -57.64 11.62 -26.43
CA LYS A 23 -58.29 10.34 -26.72
C LYS A 23 -57.32 9.34 -27.33
N GLU A 24 -56.55 9.73 -28.36
CA GLU A 24 -55.53 8.88 -29.00
C GLU A 24 -54.50 8.37 -27.99
N ILE A 25 -53.99 9.26 -27.11
CA ILE A 25 -53.04 8.88 -26.06
C ILE A 25 -53.67 7.93 -25.03
N THR A 26 -54.95 8.13 -24.70
CA THR A 26 -55.66 7.26 -23.75
C THR A 26 -55.89 5.85 -24.33
N GLU A 27 -56.27 5.75 -25.61
CA GLU A 27 -56.39 4.46 -26.31
C GLU A 27 -55.04 3.75 -26.43
N ARG A 28 -53.97 4.50 -26.74
CA ARG A 28 -52.60 3.98 -26.78
C ARG A 28 -52.15 3.48 -25.41
N LEU A 29 -52.51 4.16 -24.33
CA LEU A 29 -52.26 3.72 -22.96
C LEU A 29 -52.98 2.40 -22.67
N GLU A 30 -54.26 2.26 -23.03
CA GLU A 30 -55.01 1.01 -22.81
C GLU A 30 -54.40 -0.18 -23.55
N GLN A 31 -53.97 0.03 -24.79
CA GLN A 31 -53.26 -1.01 -25.54
C GLN A 31 -51.88 -1.30 -24.95
N GLY A 32 -51.14 -0.25 -24.57
CA GLY A 32 -49.83 -0.36 -23.94
C GLY A 32 -49.86 -1.17 -22.64
N VAL A 33 -50.90 -0.98 -21.81
CA VAL A 33 -51.10 -1.77 -20.59
C VAL A 33 -51.31 -3.25 -20.92
N LYS A 34 -52.09 -3.60 -21.96
CA LYS A 34 -52.28 -5.01 -22.34
C LYS A 34 -51.00 -5.66 -22.88
N ASP A 35 -50.27 -4.90 -23.70
CA ASP A 35 -49.00 -5.32 -24.29
C ASP A 35 -47.90 -5.49 -23.22
N LEU A 36 -47.93 -4.69 -22.17
CA LEU A 36 -46.92 -4.68 -21.10
C LEU A 36 -46.73 -6.07 -20.46
N PHE A 37 -47.82 -6.84 -20.33
CA PHE A 37 -47.80 -8.11 -19.58
C PHE A 37 -47.49 -9.35 -20.43
N THR A 38 -46.88 -9.19 -21.60
CA THR A 38 -46.32 -10.28 -22.41
C THR A 38 -44.83 -10.54 -22.09
N SER A 39 -44.46 -10.41 -20.80
CA SER A 39 -43.15 -10.58 -20.13
C SER A 39 -41.98 -9.68 -20.54
N GLU A 40 -41.57 -9.61 -21.81
CA GLU A 40 -40.37 -8.84 -22.19
C GLU A 40 -40.55 -7.32 -21.97
N LYS A 41 -41.72 -6.80 -22.32
CA LYS A 41 -42.07 -5.39 -22.15
C LYS A 41 -42.20 -4.96 -20.69
N TYR A 42 -42.47 -5.89 -19.77
CA TYR A 42 -42.62 -5.59 -18.36
C TYR A 42 -41.29 -5.22 -17.71
N THR A 43 -40.24 -6.02 -17.95
CA THR A 43 -38.90 -5.74 -17.46
C THR A 43 -38.36 -4.41 -18.02
N GLU A 44 -38.60 -4.13 -19.31
CA GLU A 44 -38.27 -2.85 -19.93
C GLU A 44 -38.98 -1.67 -19.26
N TYR A 45 -40.26 -1.85 -18.92
CA TYR A 45 -41.03 -0.86 -18.19
C TYR A 45 -40.50 -0.64 -16.78
N LEU A 46 -40.19 -1.69 -16.00
CA LEU A 46 -39.63 -1.53 -14.66
C LEU A 46 -38.26 -0.82 -14.70
N ARG A 47 -37.43 -1.13 -15.71
CA ARG A 47 -36.17 -0.41 -15.95
C ARG A 47 -36.41 1.06 -16.29
N THR A 48 -37.43 1.37 -17.07
CA THR A 48 -37.82 2.77 -17.32
C THR A 48 -38.35 3.42 -16.04
N MET A 49 -39.12 2.69 -15.24
CA MET A 49 -39.69 3.16 -13.99
C MET A 49 -38.63 3.47 -12.95
N SER A 50 -37.51 2.75 -12.90
CA SER A 50 -36.41 3.08 -11.98
C SER A 50 -35.90 4.51 -12.22
N GLN A 51 -35.79 4.93 -13.48
CA GLN A 51 -35.35 6.28 -13.88
C GLN A 51 -36.44 7.35 -13.71
N PHE A 52 -37.72 6.98 -13.82
CA PHE A 52 -38.86 7.91 -13.83
C PHE A 52 -39.88 7.62 -12.71
N HIS A 53 -39.43 7.15 -11.54
CA HIS A 53 -40.31 6.78 -10.41
C HIS A 53 -41.17 7.96 -9.92
N ASN A 54 -40.69 9.20 -10.12
CA ASN A 54 -41.40 10.45 -9.82
C ASN A 54 -42.49 10.86 -10.84
N TYR A 55 -42.59 10.18 -11.99
CA TYR A 55 -43.69 10.37 -12.94
C TYR A 55 -44.86 9.45 -12.57
N SER A 56 -46.09 9.78 -13.00
CA SER A 56 -47.24 8.88 -12.84
C SER A 56 -47.07 7.61 -13.69
N PHE A 57 -47.65 6.47 -13.28
CA PHE A 57 -47.69 5.21 -14.05
C PHE A 57 -47.92 5.43 -15.56
N ASN A 58 -48.98 6.18 -15.91
CA ASN A 58 -49.33 6.44 -17.31
C ASN A 58 -48.21 7.18 -18.07
N ASN A 59 -47.54 8.14 -17.43
CA ASN A 59 -46.45 8.88 -18.06
C ASN A 59 -45.19 8.03 -18.18
N THR A 60 -44.86 7.22 -17.16
CA THR A 60 -43.76 6.26 -17.22
C THR A 60 -43.96 5.26 -18.35
N LEU A 61 -45.18 4.70 -18.49
CA LEU A 61 -45.54 3.81 -19.59
C LEU A 61 -45.47 4.51 -20.95
N LEU A 62 -45.97 5.75 -21.06
CA LEU A 62 -45.86 6.53 -22.30
C LEU A 62 -44.42 6.80 -22.70
N ILE A 63 -43.54 7.07 -21.74
CA ILE A 63 -42.10 7.25 -21.98
C ILE A 63 -41.51 5.92 -22.46
N ALA A 64 -41.75 4.82 -21.74
CA ALA A 64 -41.26 3.48 -22.09
C ALA A 64 -41.68 3.09 -23.52
N MET A 65 -42.95 3.27 -23.89
CA MET A 65 -43.48 2.94 -25.23
C MET A 65 -42.91 3.79 -26.38
N GLN A 66 -42.35 4.97 -26.08
CA GLN A 66 -41.85 5.90 -27.08
C GLN A 66 -40.33 5.92 -27.15
N LYS A 67 -39.65 5.73 -26.01
CA LYS A 67 -38.19 5.68 -25.87
C LYS A 67 -37.83 4.88 -24.60
N PRO A 68 -37.73 3.53 -24.69
CA PRO A 68 -37.39 2.67 -23.54
C PRO A 68 -36.04 2.99 -22.91
N ALA A 69 -35.09 3.50 -23.69
CA ALA A 69 -33.76 3.91 -23.23
C ALA A 69 -33.69 5.38 -22.77
N ALA A 70 -34.82 5.99 -22.40
CA ALA A 70 -34.82 7.33 -21.82
C ALA A 70 -34.29 7.26 -20.38
N THR A 71 -33.48 8.23 -19.99
CA THR A 71 -32.91 8.34 -18.63
C THR A 71 -33.32 9.63 -17.94
N LEU A 72 -33.50 10.71 -18.69
CA LEU A 72 -33.92 11.99 -18.13
C LEU A 72 -34.70 12.79 -19.16
N VAL A 73 -35.95 13.14 -18.85
CA VAL A 73 -36.84 13.87 -19.77
C VAL A 73 -37.26 15.21 -19.21
N ALA A 74 -37.25 16.25 -20.07
CA ALA A 74 -37.80 17.55 -19.74
C ALA A 74 -38.43 18.23 -20.96
N GLY A 75 -39.28 19.21 -20.70
CA GLY A 75 -39.84 20.06 -21.76
C GLY A 75 -38.78 20.94 -22.42
N LEU A 76 -38.97 21.30 -23.69
CA LEU A 76 -38.04 22.13 -24.47
C LEU A 76 -37.63 23.42 -23.75
N ALA A 77 -38.60 24.09 -23.10
CA ALA A 77 -38.32 25.32 -22.35
C ALA A 77 -37.45 25.07 -21.12
N THR A 78 -37.62 23.93 -20.45
CA THR A 78 -36.81 23.55 -19.29
C THR A 78 -35.37 23.27 -19.70
N TRP A 79 -35.16 22.48 -20.77
CA TRP A 79 -33.82 22.26 -21.32
C TRP A 79 -33.13 23.56 -21.69
N ASN A 80 -33.81 24.43 -22.44
CA ASN A 80 -33.24 25.68 -22.93
C ASN A 80 -32.97 26.69 -21.79
N LYS A 81 -33.89 26.85 -20.84
CA LYS A 81 -33.84 27.94 -19.85
C LYS A 81 -33.20 27.57 -18.53
N LYS A 82 -33.36 26.32 -18.06
CA LYS A 82 -32.84 25.89 -16.75
C LYS A 82 -31.49 25.20 -16.86
N PHE A 83 -31.28 24.42 -17.92
CA PHE A 83 -30.09 23.57 -18.06
C PHE A 83 -29.15 24.03 -19.18
N ASN A 84 -29.46 25.13 -19.88
CA ASN A 84 -28.70 25.64 -21.03
C ASN A 84 -28.42 24.58 -22.14
N ARG A 85 -29.33 23.62 -22.31
CA ARG A 85 -29.25 22.57 -23.34
C ARG A 85 -30.30 22.78 -24.43
N ARG A 86 -29.95 22.49 -25.68
CA ARG A 86 -30.84 22.60 -26.84
C ARG A 86 -31.15 21.23 -27.42
N VAL A 87 -32.41 20.99 -27.80
CA VAL A 87 -32.80 19.76 -28.50
C VAL A 87 -32.14 19.72 -29.89
N LYS A 88 -31.51 18.59 -30.23
CA LYS A 88 -30.86 18.36 -31.52
C LYS A 88 -31.89 18.43 -32.66
N ARG A 89 -31.48 18.96 -33.80
CA ARG A 89 -32.39 19.14 -34.95
C ARG A 89 -32.83 17.78 -35.49
N GLY A 90 -34.14 17.57 -35.60
CA GLY A 90 -34.73 16.35 -36.17
C GLY A 90 -35.18 15.31 -35.15
N GLU A 91 -34.89 15.52 -33.86
CA GLU A 91 -35.30 14.63 -32.78
C GLU A 91 -36.83 14.58 -32.60
N LYS A 92 -37.36 13.38 -32.34
CA LYS A 92 -38.79 13.17 -32.09
C LYS A 92 -39.07 13.35 -30.60
N GLY A 93 -39.99 14.24 -30.26
CA GLY A 93 -40.40 14.46 -28.86
C GLY A 93 -41.35 13.38 -28.34
N ILE A 94 -41.21 13.06 -27.06
CA ILE A 94 -42.02 12.09 -26.31
C ILE A 94 -43.29 12.77 -25.81
N LYS A 95 -44.45 12.18 -26.05
CA LYS A 95 -45.75 12.71 -25.62
C LYS A 95 -46.10 12.20 -24.22
N ILE A 96 -46.41 13.13 -23.31
CA ILE A 96 -46.86 12.83 -21.94
C ILE A 96 -48.15 13.58 -21.61
N ILE A 97 -48.82 13.19 -20.54
CA ILE A 97 -50.00 13.86 -20.00
C ILE A 97 -49.55 14.82 -18.89
N ALA A 98 -49.85 16.11 -19.04
CA ALA A 98 -49.52 17.15 -18.07
C ALA A 98 -50.77 17.85 -17.54
N PRO A 99 -50.80 18.24 -16.27
CA PRO A 99 -51.89 19.05 -15.73
C PRO A 99 -51.91 20.44 -16.40
N ALA A 100 -53.12 20.91 -16.66
CA ALA A 100 -53.43 22.23 -17.19
C ALA A 100 -54.70 22.74 -16.48
N PRO A 101 -54.65 22.94 -15.16
CA PRO A 101 -55.82 23.31 -14.38
C PRO A 101 -56.36 24.66 -14.86
N ILE A 102 -57.68 24.76 -14.95
CA ILE A 102 -58.37 26.03 -15.23
C ILE A 102 -58.82 26.60 -13.90
N ARG A 103 -58.55 27.89 -13.69
CA ARG A 103 -59.10 28.66 -12.57
C ARG A 103 -60.49 29.14 -12.96
N GLU A 104 -61.49 28.73 -12.23
CA GLU A 104 -62.86 29.23 -12.35
C GLU A 104 -63.23 29.95 -11.06
N LYS A 105 -63.81 31.14 -11.18
CA LYS A 105 -64.28 31.94 -10.04
C LYS A 105 -65.77 31.73 -9.91
N GLU A 106 -66.22 31.26 -8.75
CA GLU A 106 -67.63 31.13 -8.42
C GLU A 106 -67.97 32.07 -7.26
N GLU A 107 -69.04 32.84 -7.38
CA GLU A 107 -69.59 33.62 -6.26
C GLU A 107 -70.49 32.68 -5.45
N VAL A 108 -70.01 32.27 -4.27
CA VAL A 108 -70.78 31.43 -3.35
C VAL A 108 -71.29 32.29 -2.18
N GLU A 109 -72.47 31.96 -1.66
CA GLU A 109 -72.98 32.59 -0.44
C GLU A 109 -72.06 32.25 0.73
N LYS A 110 -71.67 33.26 1.51
CA LYS A 110 -70.79 33.13 2.66
C LYS A 110 -71.60 32.61 3.84
N PHE A 111 -71.23 31.47 4.40
CA PHE A 111 -71.89 30.88 5.58
C PHE A 111 -71.02 31.09 6.83
N ASP A 112 -71.66 31.34 7.97
CA ASP A 112 -70.98 31.40 9.26
C ASP A 112 -70.52 29.98 9.66
N PRO A 113 -69.22 29.75 9.89
CA PRO A 113 -68.67 28.41 10.12
C PRO A 113 -69.12 27.73 11.43
N GLU A 114 -69.67 28.46 12.41
CA GLU A 114 -70.20 27.85 13.65
C GLU A 114 -71.69 27.51 13.55
N THR A 115 -72.46 28.27 12.76
CA THR A 115 -73.94 28.15 12.72
C THR A 115 -74.47 27.56 11.42
N ASN A 116 -73.65 27.55 10.36
CA ASN A 116 -74.00 27.11 9.01
C ASN A 116 -75.19 27.88 8.39
N GLU A 117 -75.37 29.15 8.79
CA GLU A 117 -76.37 30.08 8.24
C GLU A 117 -75.69 31.12 7.32
N PRO A 118 -76.37 31.60 6.25
CA PRO A 118 -75.79 32.56 5.32
C PRO A 118 -75.59 33.92 6.01
N VAL A 119 -74.37 34.43 5.98
CA VAL A 119 -74.01 35.75 6.49
C VAL A 119 -74.74 36.80 5.66
N LEU A 120 -75.60 37.60 6.28
CA LEU A 120 -76.41 38.60 5.58
C LEU A 120 -75.72 39.96 5.59
N ARG A 121 -75.72 40.64 4.45
CA ARG A 121 -75.35 42.06 4.31
C ARG A 121 -76.35 42.96 5.05
N PRO A 122 -76.01 44.23 5.33
CA PRO A 122 -76.90 45.19 6.00
C PRO A 122 -78.25 45.45 5.31
N ASP A 123 -78.41 45.05 4.05
CA ASP A 123 -79.62 45.13 3.23
C ASP A 123 -80.50 43.86 3.28
N GLY A 124 -80.08 42.84 4.05
CA GLY A 124 -80.81 41.58 4.23
C GLY A 124 -80.56 40.52 3.15
N GLN A 125 -79.64 40.75 2.20
CA GLN A 125 -79.25 39.73 1.21
C GLN A 125 -78.01 38.95 1.65
N PRO A 126 -77.83 37.67 1.26
CA PRO A 126 -76.61 36.92 1.54
C PRO A 126 -75.35 37.65 1.02
N GLU A 127 -74.34 37.75 1.87
CA GLU A 127 -72.99 38.15 1.52
C GLU A 127 -72.38 37.05 0.65
N THR A 128 -71.84 37.41 -0.51
CA THR A 128 -71.20 36.47 -1.42
C THR A 128 -69.68 36.61 -1.34
N GLU A 129 -68.96 35.50 -1.39
CA GLU A 129 -67.49 35.46 -1.52
C GLU A 129 -67.07 34.84 -2.86
N GLU A 130 -66.03 35.39 -3.49
CA GLU A 130 -65.42 34.79 -4.68
C GLU A 130 -64.53 33.62 -4.24
N VAL A 131 -64.96 32.39 -4.51
CA VAL A 131 -64.12 31.20 -4.30
C VAL A 131 -63.50 30.79 -5.63
N GLU A 132 -62.16 30.69 -5.65
CA GLU A 132 -61.41 30.17 -6.79
C GLU A 132 -61.42 28.63 -6.75
N HIS A 133 -62.12 28.01 -7.70
CA HIS A 133 -62.09 26.56 -7.91
C HIS A 133 -61.03 26.20 -8.98
N PHE A 134 -60.16 25.24 -8.63
CA PHE A 134 -59.23 24.64 -9.57
C PHE A 134 -59.88 23.43 -10.23
N ILE A 135 -60.25 23.56 -11.50
CA ILE A 135 -60.76 22.42 -12.26
C ILE A 135 -59.57 21.65 -12.83
N PRO A 136 -59.34 20.38 -12.39
CA PRO A 136 -58.25 19.58 -12.91
C PRO A 136 -58.55 19.22 -14.36
N ARG A 137 -57.80 19.82 -15.28
CA ARG A 137 -57.77 19.43 -16.69
C ARG A 137 -56.38 18.95 -17.07
N PHE A 138 -56.31 18.10 -18.09
CA PHE A 138 -55.07 17.54 -18.60
C PHE A 138 -54.87 17.92 -20.06
N ARG A 139 -53.61 18.02 -20.47
CA ARG A 139 -53.23 18.25 -21.86
C ARG A 139 -52.07 17.35 -22.26
N VAL A 140 -51.93 17.11 -23.55
CA VAL A 140 -50.75 16.48 -24.11
C VAL A 140 -49.58 17.46 -24.11
N ALA A 141 -48.50 17.14 -23.41
CA ALA A 141 -47.24 17.86 -23.43
C ALA A 141 -46.18 17.05 -24.20
N THR A 142 -45.13 17.74 -24.66
CA THR A 142 -44.00 17.12 -25.37
C THR A 142 -42.72 17.35 -24.57
N VAL A 143 -42.03 16.27 -24.24
CA VAL A 143 -40.73 16.26 -23.56
C VAL A 143 -39.68 15.61 -24.45
N PHE A 144 -38.42 15.82 -24.12
CA PHE A 144 -37.26 15.27 -24.83
C PHE A 144 -36.31 14.67 -23.81
N ASP A 145 -35.71 13.55 -24.16
CA ASP A 145 -34.68 12.91 -23.35
C ASP A 145 -33.33 13.62 -23.48
N ILE A 146 -32.47 13.52 -22.46
CA ILE A 146 -31.15 14.14 -22.43
C ILE A 146 -30.29 13.77 -23.65
N THR A 147 -30.36 12.52 -24.14
CA THR A 147 -29.60 12.05 -25.32
C THR A 147 -29.99 12.79 -26.61
N GLN A 148 -31.21 13.37 -26.61
CA GLN A 148 -31.76 14.17 -27.71
C GLN A 148 -31.35 15.65 -27.61
N THR A 149 -30.54 16.02 -26.64
CA THR A 149 -30.08 17.40 -26.40
C THR A 149 -28.57 17.55 -26.55
N GLN A 150 -28.12 18.76 -26.80
CA GLN A 150 -26.71 19.18 -26.83
C GLN A 150 -26.55 20.48 -26.03
N GLY A 151 -25.44 20.65 -25.33
CA GLY A 151 -25.17 21.81 -24.49
C GLY A 151 -24.35 21.42 -23.26
N ASP A 152 -24.36 22.30 -22.27
CA ASP A 152 -23.57 22.17 -21.04
C ASP A 152 -23.85 20.84 -20.33
N PRO A 153 -22.83 20.21 -19.70
CA PRO A 153 -23.07 19.07 -18.82
C PRO A 153 -24.11 19.47 -17.77
N LEU A 154 -25.00 18.56 -17.43
CA LEU A 154 -25.91 18.84 -16.33
C LEU A 154 -25.09 19.00 -15.05
N PRO A 155 -25.50 19.89 -14.11
CA PRO A 155 -24.99 19.81 -12.75
C PRO A 155 -25.15 18.35 -12.33
N GLU A 156 -24.12 17.77 -11.72
CA GLU A 156 -24.19 16.43 -11.15
C GLU A 156 -25.48 16.36 -10.32
N LEU A 157 -26.50 15.73 -10.90
CA LEU A 157 -27.64 15.31 -10.12
C LEU A 157 -27.06 14.19 -9.29
N ASP A 158 -27.22 14.34 -7.99
CA ASP A 158 -26.93 13.45 -6.88
C ASP A 158 -27.54 12.03 -7.04
N THR A 159 -27.70 11.50 -8.26
CA THR A 159 -27.53 10.07 -8.49
C THR A 159 -26.07 9.80 -8.23
N PRO A 160 -25.72 9.18 -7.10
CA PRO A 160 -24.33 8.88 -6.85
C PRO A 160 -23.81 8.09 -8.05
N GLU A 161 -22.66 8.47 -8.62
CA GLU A 161 -21.91 7.56 -9.48
C GLU A 161 -21.52 6.36 -8.60
N LEU A 162 -22.42 5.41 -8.38
CA LEU A 162 -22.16 4.36 -7.41
C LEU A 162 -22.66 2.98 -7.85
N MET A 163 -21.78 2.05 -7.50
CA MET A 163 -21.99 0.62 -7.24
C MET A 163 -21.91 -0.32 -8.43
N GLY A 164 -20.83 -0.17 -9.22
CA GLY A 164 -20.29 -1.29 -9.99
C GLY A 164 -19.40 -2.24 -9.16
N SER A 165 -18.83 -1.77 -8.04
CA SER A 165 -17.93 -2.53 -7.16
C SER A 165 -18.55 -2.86 -5.80
N VAL A 166 -18.10 -3.99 -5.25
CA VAL A 166 -18.42 -4.61 -3.95
C VAL A 166 -18.14 -3.70 -2.74
N GLU A 167 -17.30 -2.69 -2.91
CA GLU A 167 -16.77 -1.81 -1.84
C GLU A 167 -17.85 -0.98 -1.10
N ASN A 168 -19.08 -0.91 -1.61
CA ASN A 168 -20.19 -0.19 -0.98
C ASN A 168 -21.34 -1.09 -0.51
N PHE A 169 -21.15 -2.43 -0.50
CA PHE A 169 -22.19 -3.38 -0.05
C PHE A 169 -22.66 -3.09 1.38
N GLU A 170 -21.75 -2.77 2.30
CA GLU A 170 -22.09 -2.46 3.70
C GLU A 170 -22.93 -1.19 3.82
N ILE A 171 -22.53 -0.09 3.17
CA ILE A 171 -23.29 1.17 3.14
C ILE A 171 -24.69 0.93 2.56
N PHE A 172 -24.78 0.13 1.50
CA PHE A 172 -26.05 -0.20 0.86
C PHE A 172 -26.97 -1.02 1.79
N MET A 173 -26.43 -2.04 2.44
CA MET A 173 -27.17 -2.87 3.39
C MET A 173 -27.61 -2.07 4.63
N GLU A 174 -26.78 -1.15 5.10
CA GLU A 174 -27.15 -0.23 6.19
C GLU A 174 -28.26 0.72 5.74
N ALA A 175 -28.16 1.32 4.56
CA ALA A 175 -29.23 2.15 4.01
C ALA A 175 -30.56 1.40 3.89
N ILE A 176 -30.55 0.12 3.50
CA ILE A 176 -31.76 -0.73 3.51
C ILE A 176 -32.28 -0.92 4.94
N ARG A 177 -31.40 -1.18 5.91
CA ARG A 177 -31.79 -1.30 7.34
C ARG A 177 -32.46 -0.03 7.84
N MET A 178 -31.94 1.14 7.48
CA MET A 178 -32.50 2.45 7.85
C MET A 178 -33.86 2.74 7.19
N VAL A 179 -34.09 2.24 5.97
CA VAL A 179 -35.41 2.33 5.29
C VAL A 179 -36.42 1.33 5.88
N SER A 180 -35.94 0.22 6.44
CA SER A 180 -36.79 -0.87 6.90
C SER A 180 -37.67 -0.49 8.10
N SER A 181 -38.94 -0.89 8.04
CA SER A 181 -39.87 -0.79 9.17
C SER A 181 -39.71 -1.90 10.21
N ALA A 182 -38.85 -2.89 9.94
CA ALA A 182 -38.62 -4.06 10.80
C ALA A 182 -37.13 -4.35 10.95
N PRO A 183 -36.68 -4.85 12.11
CA PRO A 183 -35.30 -5.28 12.31
C PRO A 183 -34.93 -6.42 11.35
N MET A 184 -33.68 -6.40 10.89
CA MET A 184 -33.14 -7.35 9.92
C MET A 184 -31.97 -8.12 10.54
N ARG A 185 -31.90 -9.43 10.29
CA ARG A 185 -30.76 -10.26 10.67
C ARG A 185 -30.44 -11.34 9.65
N PHE A 186 -29.22 -11.86 9.71
CA PHE A 186 -28.76 -13.01 8.95
C PHE A 186 -28.91 -14.30 9.75
N ALA A 187 -29.28 -15.39 9.08
CA ALA A 187 -29.32 -16.73 9.66
C ALA A 187 -29.25 -17.83 8.58
N GLU A 188 -28.93 -19.05 8.99
CA GLU A 188 -29.18 -20.22 8.17
C GLU A 188 -30.68 -20.44 7.98
N ILE A 189 -31.13 -20.62 6.73
CA ILE A 189 -32.52 -20.89 6.38
C ILE A 189 -32.60 -22.22 5.64
N GLU A 190 -33.34 -23.18 6.21
CA GLU A 190 -33.55 -24.48 5.59
C GLU A 190 -34.38 -24.39 4.29
N GLY A 191 -34.03 -25.20 3.28
CA GLY A 191 -34.74 -25.29 2.01
C GLY A 191 -34.22 -24.31 0.95
N ASP A 192 -35.11 -23.85 0.06
CA ASP A 192 -34.75 -23.00 -1.10
C ASP A 192 -35.03 -21.49 -0.85
N SER A 193 -35.54 -21.11 0.32
CA SER A 193 -35.90 -19.71 0.65
C SER A 193 -34.68 -18.83 0.94
N LYS A 194 -34.50 -17.76 0.17
CA LYS A 194 -33.38 -16.83 0.28
C LYS A 194 -33.54 -15.81 1.42
N GLY A 195 -34.78 -15.57 1.84
CA GLY A 195 -35.14 -14.72 2.97
C GLY A 195 -36.62 -14.91 3.30
N TYR A 196 -37.07 -14.27 4.37
CA TYR A 196 -38.50 -14.08 4.66
C TYR A 196 -38.73 -12.95 5.67
N TYR A 197 -39.86 -12.26 5.54
CA TYR A 197 -40.46 -11.44 6.58
C TYR A 197 -41.38 -12.28 7.50
N SER A 198 -41.07 -12.31 8.80
CA SER A 198 -41.89 -12.98 9.81
C SER A 198 -42.97 -12.05 10.33
N ASN A 199 -44.20 -12.24 9.86
CA ASN A 199 -45.35 -11.47 10.35
C ASN A 199 -45.67 -11.70 11.84
N ALA A 200 -45.18 -12.80 12.44
CA ALA A 200 -45.37 -13.10 13.87
C ALA A 200 -44.36 -12.36 14.76
N ASN A 201 -43.09 -12.33 14.35
CA ASN A 201 -42.01 -11.71 15.13
C ASN A 201 -41.73 -10.26 14.69
N LYS A 202 -42.34 -9.80 13.58
CA LYS A 202 -42.09 -8.52 12.93
C LYS A 202 -40.59 -8.31 12.67
N GLU A 203 -39.93 -9.34 12.13
CA GLU A 203 -38.51 -9.33 11.80
C GLU A 203 -38.27 -9.83 10.37
N ILE A 204 -37.18 -9.37 9.76
CA ILE A 204 -36.70 -9.82 8.46
C ILE A 204 -35.51 -10.75 8.67
N VAL A 205 -35.55 -11.93 8.05
CA VAL A 205 -34.47 -12.92 8.11
C VAL A 205 -33.93 -13.14 6.71
N ILE A 206 -32.63 -12.91 6.52
CA ILE A 206 -31.93 -13.11 5.25
C ILE A 206 -31.00 -14.32 5.39
N ARG A 207 -30.92 -15.15 4.34
CA ARG A 207 -30.04 -16.32 4.32
C ARG A 207 -28.57 -15.89 4.30
N ASP A 208 -27.77 -16.55 5.12
CA ASP A 208 -26.33 -16.36 5.16
C ASP A 208 -25.59 -16.96 3.93
N GLY A 209 -24.42 -16.41 3.59
CA GLY A 209 -23.54 -16.93 2.54
C GLY A 209 -24.02 -16.77 1.09
N MET A 210 -25.02 -15.91 0.84
CA MET A 210 -25.44 -15.56 -0.52
C MET A 210 -24.51 -14.51 -1.16
N SER A 211 -24.47 -14.46 -2.49
CA SER A 211 -23.77 -13.38 -3.20
C SER A 211 -24.41 -12.02 -2.88
N GLU A 212 -23.60 -10.97 -2.81
CA GLU A 212 -24.04 -9.62 -2.44
C GLU A 212 -25.23 -9.12 -3.26
N LYS A 213 -25.19 -9.28 -4.59
CA LYS A 213 -26.31 -8.92 -5.48
C LYS A 213 -27.61 -9.63 -5.10
N GLN A 214 -27.51 -10.92 -4.75
CA GLN A 214 -28.66 -11.69 -4.33
C GLN A 214 -29.12 -11.26 -2.94
N THR A 215 -28.21 -10.97 -2.03
CA THR A 215 -28.48 -10.50 -0.66
C THR A 215 -29.22 -9.16 -0.69
N MET A 216 -28.70 -8.18 -1.43
CA MET A 216 -29.32 -6.86 -1.61
C MET A 216 -30.74 -6.96 -2.15
N LYS A 217 -30.94 -7.71 -3.25
CA LYS A 217 -32.27 -7.93 -3.83
C LYS A 217 -33.22 -8.55 -2.82
N THR A 218 -32.78 -9.61 -2.13
CA THR A 218 -33.60 -10.32 -1.14
C THR A 218 -33.97 -9.37 0.00
N ALA A 219 -33.03 -8.56 0.49
CA ALA A 219 -33.30 -7.60 1.54
C ALA A 219 -34.37 -6.57 1.12
N VAL A 220 -34.25 -5.96 -0.07
CA VAL A 220 -35.28 -5.03 -0.58
C VAL A 220 -36.64 -5.72 -0.73
N HIS A 221 -36.67 -6.97 -1.20
CA HIS A 221 -37.89 -7.77 -1.34
C HIS A 221 -38.58 -7.98 0.01
N GLU A 222 -37.84 -8.43 1.02
CA GLU A 222 -38.40 -8.68 2.36
C GLU A 222 -38.77 -7.39 3.10
N VAL A 223 -38.01 -6.31 2.92
CA VAL A 223 -38.38 -4.99 3.45
C VAL A 223 -39.68 -4.50 2.81
N THR A 224 -39.89 -4.75 1.51
CA THR A 224 -41.16 -4.43 0.84
C THR A 224 -42.32 -5.20 1.47
N HIS A 225 -42.12 -6.47 1.84
CA HIS A 225 -43.13 -7.21 2.60
C HIS A 225 -43.40 -6.60 3.98
N ALA A 226 -42.36 -6.22 4.71
CA ALA A 226 -42.50 -5.60 6.03
C ALA A 226 -43.23 -4.25 5.98
N MET A 227 -42.93 -3.42 4.98
CA MET A 227 -43.49 -2.07 4.84
C MET A 227 -44.93 -2.09 4.33
N CYS A 228 -45.28 -3.02 3.43
CA CYS A 228 -46.51 -2.90 2.66
C CYS A 228 -47.41 -4.14 2.67
N HIS A 229 -46.88 -5.31 3.01
CA HIS A 229 -47.62 -6.58 3.00
C HIS A 229 -47.71 -7.21 4.40
N ASP A 230 -47.51 -6.41 5.44
CA ASP A 230 -47.80 -6.81 6.80
C ASP A 230 -49.30 -7.12 6.94
N ARG A 231 -49.61 -8.25 7.58
CA ARG A 231 -51.00 -8.73 7.65
C ARG A 231 -51.90 -7.78 8.43
N ASP A 232 -51.38 -7.24 9.54
CA ASP A 232 -52.17 -6.42 10.45
C ASP A 232 -52.41 -5.04 9.81
N LEU A 233 -51.42 -4.52 9.08
CA LEU A 233 -51.55 -3.32 8.24
C LEU A 233 -52.59 -3.50 7.11
N MET A 234 -52.54 -4.62 6.39
CA MET A 234 -53.51 -4.89 5.32
C MET A 234 -54.95 -5.04 5.86
N GLU A 235 -55.11 -5.63 7.06
CA GLU A 235 -56.39 -5.74 7.73
C GLU A 235 -56.94 -4.36 8.15
N GLU A 236 -56.09 -3.49 8.70
CA GLU A 236 -56.45 -2.11 9.07
C GLU A 236 -56.91 -1.29 7.86
N LEU A 237 -56.20 -1.40 6.74
CA LEU A 237 -56.54 -0.70 5.49
C LEU A 237 -57.72 -1.34 4.74
N GLY A 238 -58.21 -2.49 5.20
CA GLY A 238 -59.29 -3.23 4.55
C GLY A 238 -58.91 -3.80 3.18
N GLU A 239 -57.62 -3.96 2.91
CA GLU A 239 -57.11 -4.45 1.63
C GLU A 239 -57.08 -5.99 1.60
N LYS A 240 -57.56 -6.58 0.51
CA LYS A 240 -57.48 -8.03 0.27
C LYS A 240 -56.80 -8.29 -1.05
N LYS A 241 -55.51 -8.65 -1.00
CA LYS A 241 -54.72 -9.06 -2.16
C LYS A 241 -54.47 -10.56 -2.13
N ASN A 242 -54.39 -11.18 -3.31
CA ASN A 242 -53.99 -12.58 -3.42
C ASN A 242 -52.45 -12.70 -3.28
N LYS A 243 -51.96 -13.89 -2.91
CA LYS A 243 -50.53 -14.12 -2.70
C LYS A 243 -49.70 -13.80 -3.96
N MET A 244 -50.19 -14.17 -5.14
CA MET A 244 -49.47 -13.90 -6.40
C MET A 244 -49.23 -12.39 -6.63
N THR A 245 -50.21 -11.54 -6.30
CA THR A 245 -50.10 -10.09 -6.44
C THR A 245 -49.09 -9.53 -5.44
N ILE A 246 -49.14 -9.99 -4.19
CA ILE A 246 -48.19 -9.61 -3.13
C ILE A 246 -46.74 -9.91 -3.55
N GLU A 247 -46.48 -11.13 -4.03
CA GLU A 247 -45.13 -11.53 -4.48
C GLU A 247 -44.70 -10.77 -5.74
N THR A 248 -45.61 -10.56 -6.69
CA THR A 248 -45.30 -9.81 -7.92
C THR A 248 -44.97 -8.36 -7.61
N GLU A 249 -45.71 -7.74 -6.70
CA GLU A 249 -45.46 -6.37 -6.25
C GLU A 249 -44.10 -6.25 -5.56
N ALA A 250 -43.79 -7.13 -4.61
CA ALA A 250 -42.51 -7.14 -3.89
C ALA A 250 -41.31 -7.37 -4.83
N GLU A 251 -41.40 -8.36 -5.71
CA GLU A 251 -40.34 -8.68 -6.67
C GLU A 251 -40.13 -7.52 -7.67
N SER A 252 -41.21 -6.85 -8.08
CA SER A 252 -41.13 -5.70 -9.00
C SER A 252 -40.52 -4.46 -8.33
N VAL A 253 -40.81 -4.24 -7.04
CA VAL A 253 -40.16 -3.17 -6.26
C VAL A 253 -38.66 -3.48 -6.13
N ALA A 254 -38.29 -4.69 -5.72
CA ALA A 254 -36.89 -5.10 -5.59
C ALA A 254 -36.12 -4.93 -6.91
N PHE A 255 -36.68 -5.40 -8.03
CA PHE A 255 -36.07 -5.22 -9.35
C PHE A 255 -35.87 -3.73 -9.68
N THR A 256 -36.86 -2.89 -9.40
CA THR A 256 -36.82 -1.45 -9.75
C THR A 256 -35.76 -0.72 -8.93
N VAL A 257 -35.72 -0.96 -7.62
CA VAL A 257 -34.74 -0.37 -6.71
C VAL A 257 -33.33 -0.81 -7.08
N CYS A 258 -33.08 -2.12 -7.23
CA CYS A 258 -31.77 -2.64 -7.64
C CYS A 258 -31.34 -2.08 -9.01
N SER A 259 -32.26 -1.98 -9.97
CA SER A 259 -31.98 -1.40 -11.28
C SER A 259 -31.65 0.10 -11.23
N PHE A 260 -32.20 0.84 -10.27
CA PHE A 260 -31.86 2.26 -10.07
C PHE A 260 -30.39 2.43 -9.68
N PHE A 261 -29.92 1.57 -8.78
CA PHE A 261 -28.53 1.55 -8.30
C PHE A 261 -27.56 0.76 -9.21
N GLY A 262 -27.95 0.47 -10.45
CA GLY A 262 -27.05 -0.15 -11.43
C GLY A 262 -26.83 -1.66 -11.29
N PHE A 263 -27.52 -2.33 -10.36
CA PHE A 263 -27.41 -3.79 -10.22
C PHE A 263 -28.25 -4.50 -11.28
N ASP A 264 -27.58 -5.18 -12.21
CA ASP A 264 -28.28 -6.02 -13.17
C ASP A 264 -28.86 -7.26 -12.49
N THR A 265 -30.18 -7.24 -12.33
CA THR A 265 -31.00 -8.33 -11.81
C THR A 265 -31.86 -8.93 -12.95
N SER A 266 -31.48 -8.74 -14.21
CA SER A 266 -32.27 -9.17 -15.37
C SER A 266 -32.36 -10.69 -15.57
N ASP A 267 -31.49 -11.47 -14.92
CA ASP A 267 -31.58 -12.94 -14.89
C ASP A 267 -32.89 -13.44 -14.26
N TYR A 268 -33.57 -12.61 -13.47
CA TYR A 268 -34.88 -12.91 -12.91
C TYR A 268 -35.98 -12.56 -13.94
N SER A 269 -36.08 -13.38 -14.98
CA SER A 269 -37.26 -13.38 -15.84
C SER A 269 -38.50 -13.67 -14.98
N PHE A 270 -39.57 -12.90 -15.12
CA PHE A 270 -40.82 -13.10 -14.36
C PHE A 270 -41.78 -14.03 -15.14
N PRO A 271 -41.65 -15.36 -15.04
CA PRO A 271 -42.27 -16.28 -16.01
C PRO A 271 -43.78 -16.39 -15.77
N TYR A 272 -44.23 -15.97 -14.58
CA TYR A 272 -45.61 -16.05 -14.11
C TYR A 272 -46.44 -14.79 -14.42
N LEU A 273 -45.85 -13.70 -14.94
CA LEU A 273 -46.55 -12.42 -15.15
C LEU A 273 -47.72 -12.50 -16.12
N ALA A 274 -47.57 -13.24 -17.22
CA ALA A 274 -48.63 -13.35 -18.21
C ALA A 274 -49.87 -14.02 -17.60
N GLY A 275 -49.66 -15.01 -16.74
CA GLY A 275 -50.72 -15.66 -15.96
C GLY A 275 -51.34 -14.71 -14.93
N TRP A 276 -50.50 -14.00 -14.17
CA TRP A 276 -50.93 -13.00 -13.18
C TRP A 276 -51.80 -11.90 -13.81
N ALA A 277 -51.31 -11.22 -14.84
CA ALA A 277 -52.01 -10.11 -15.49
C ALA A 277 -53.30 -10.55 -16.22
N SER A 278 -53.32 -11.74 -16.80
CA SER A 278 -54.53 -12.27 -17.47
C SER A 278 -55.68 -12.55 -16.51
N SER A 279 -55.39 -12.70 -15.22
CA SER A 279 -56.38 -13.01 -14.17
C SER A 279 -56.95 -11.78 -13.46
N MET A 280 -56.41 -10.58 -13.73
CA MET A 280 -56.78 -9.34 -13.04
C MET A 280 -57.64 -8.42 -13.90
N GLU A 281 -58.51 -7.64 -13.25
CA GLU A 281 -59.18 -6.54 -13.93
C GLU A 281 -58.21 -5.38 -14.19
N MET A 282 -58.45 -4.63 -15.28
CA MET A 282 -57.62 -3.47 -15.66
C MET A 282 -57.46 -2.43 -14.54
N LYS A 283 -58.47 -2.30 -13.67
CA LYS A 283 -58.42 -1.39 -12.52
C LYS A 283 -57.43 -1.88 -11.47
N GLU A 284 -57.46 -3.16 -11.12
CA GLU A 284 -56.57 -3.77 -10.14
C GLU A 284 -55.12 -3.76 -10.63
N LEU A 285 -54.91 -4.05 -11.92
CA LEU A 285 -53.61 -4.01 -12.56
C LEU A 285 -52.99 -2.60 -12.50
N ARG A 286 -53.79 -1.56 -12.81
CA ARG A 286 -53.36 -0.16 -12.68
C ARG A 286 -53.05 0.22 -11.23
N SER A 287 -53.85 -0.25 -10.27
CA SER A 287 -53.59 -0.02 -8.85
C SER A 287 -52.27 -0.65 -8.41
N SER A 288 -52.02 -1.90 -8.83
CA SER A 288 -50.77 -2.61 -8.53
C SER A 288 -49.55 -1.89 -9.13
N MET A 289 -49.65 -1.41 -10.37
CA MET A 289 -48.56 -0.65 -10.98
C MET A 289 -48.30 0.71 -10.31
N ASP A 290 -49.35 1.42 -9.90
CA ASP A 290 -49.17 2.67 -9.16
C ASP A 290 -48.62 2.43 -7.76
N PHE A 291 -48.98 1.30 -7.13
CA PHE A 291 -48.39 0.83 -5.88
C PHE A 291 -46.89 0.57 -6.03
N ILE A 292 -46.48 -0.30 -6.97
CA ILE A 292 -45.06 -0.63 -7.21
C ILE A 292 -44.26 0.66 -7.44
N ARG A 293 -44.77 1.55 -8.29
CA ARG A 293 -44.14 2.83 -8.60
C ARG A 293 -43.95 3.71 -7.36
N LYS A 294 -44.99 3.87 -6.53
CA LYS A 294 -44.93 4.68 -5.32
C LYS A 294 -43.96 4.08 -4.31
N THR A 295 -44.10 2.79 -4.04
CA THR A 295 -43.28 2.08 -3.06
C THR A 295 -41.81 2.09 -3.47
N ALA A 296 -41.50 1.76 -4.74
CA ALA A 296 -40.12 1.82 -5.25
C ALA A 296 -39.57 3.25 -5.22
N GLY A 297 -40.37 4.27 -5.54
CA GLY A 297 -39.95 5.68 -5.46
C GLY A 297 -39.60 6.09 -4.02
N THR A 298 -40.48 5.82 -3.06
CA THR A 298 -40.21 6.09 -1.64
C THR A 298 -38.96 5.36 -1.14
N PHE A 299 -38.78 4.09 -1.55
CA PHE A 299 -37.61 3.30 -1.18
C PHE A 299 -36.32 3.90 -1.77
N ILE A 300 -36.33 4.24 -3.06
CA ILE A 300 -35.19 4.85 -3.75
C ILE A 300 -34.82 6.18 -3.09
N ASP A 301 -35.79 7.07 -2.86
CA ASP A 301 -35.55 8.38 -2.26
C ASP A 301 -34.93 8.23 -0.86
N GLY A 302 -35.50 7.36 -0.02
CA GLY A 302 -34.96 7.09 1.33
C GLY A 302 -33.57 6.47 1.29
N MET A 303 -33.30 5.55 0.35
CA MET A 303 -31.96 4.99 0.18
C MET A 303 -30.94 6.02 -0.28
N VAL A 304 -31.28 6.90 -1.25
CA VAL A 304 -30.37 7.95 -1.72
C VAL A 304 -30.02 8.90 -0.58
N GLU A 305 -31.01 9.34 0.20
CA GLU A 305 -30.80 10.20 1.37
C GLU A 305 -29.88 9.53 2.41
N ASN A 306 -30.15 8.28 2.77
CA ASN A 306 -29.34 7.54 3.74
C ASN A 306 -27.93 7.24 3.22
N ILE A 307 -27.77 6.85 1.96
CA ILE A 307 -26.44 6.60 1.36
C ILE A 307 -25.61 7.89 1.37
N GLN A 308 -26.18 9.02 0.96
CA GLN A 308 -25.47 10.30 0.99
C GLN A 308 -25.07 10.71 2.40
N MET A 309 -25.92 10.44 3.39
CA MET A 309 -25.63 10.70 4.80
C MET A 309 -24.47 9.83 5.29
N LEU A 310 -24.54 8.51 5.10
CA LEU A 310 -23.50 7.55 5.47
C LEU A 310 -22.17 7.85 4.77
N GLN A 311 -22.22 8.28 3.51
CA GLN A 311 -21.02 8.70 2.77
C GLN A 311 -20.44 10.01 3.29
N LYS A 312 -21.27 10.98 3.68
CA LYS A 312 -20.79 12.21 4.33
C LYS A 312 -20.21 11.94 5.71
N GLU A 313 -20.78 11.02 6.47
CA GLU A 313 -20.23 10.58 7.75
C GLU A 313 -18.86 9.92 7.55
N LYS A 314 -18.77 8.97 6.63
CA LYS A 314 -17.50 8.33 6.25
C LYS A 314 -16.47 9.32 5.69
N ALA A 315 -16.90 10.34 4.94
CA ALA A 315 -16.01 11.38 4.43
C ALA A 315 -15.64 12.44 5.50
N ALA A 316 -16.48 12.62 6.53
CA ALA A 316 -16.21 13.48 7.67
C ALA A 316 -15.31 12.80 8.71
N GLU A 317 -15.22 11.47 8.68
CA GLU A 317 -14.08 10.73 9.20
C GLU A 317 -12.86 11.04 8.31
N ARG A 318 -12.26 12.22 8.51
CA ARG A 318 -10.93 12.52 7.95
C ARG A 318 -9.99 11.38 8.36
N GLU A 319 -9.56 10.62 7.37
CA GLU A 319 -8.47 9.67 7.53
C GLU A 319 -7.25 10.43 8.03
N LEU A 320 -6.61 9.89 9.07
CA LEU A 320 -5.42 10.48 9.64
C LEU A 320 -4.33 10.50 8.57
N ALA A 321 -3.84 11.68 8.20
CA ALA A 321 -2.67 11.76 7.35
C ALA A 321 -1.39 11.48 8.16
N GLU A 322 -0.35 10.98 7.51
CA GLU A 322 0.95 10.69 8.13
C GLU A 322 1.50 11.88 8.94
N ASP A 323 1.42 13.08 8.38
CA ASP A 323 1.96 14.31 8.96
C ASP A 323 0.98 15.06 9.89
N ASP A 324 -0.21 14.52 10.14
CA ASP A 324 -1.20 15.20 10.98
C ASP A 324 -0.69 15.34 12.42
N PHE A 325 -0.74 16.55 12.97
CA PHE A 325 -0.32 16.81 14.35
C PHE A 325 -1.49 16.55 15.32
N VAL A 326 -1.35 15.51 16.16
CA VAL A 326 -2.42 15.01 17.04
C VAL A 326 -2.29 15.53 18.46
N PHE A 327 -3.24 16.36 18.89
CA PHE A 327 -3.33 16.85 20.26
C PHE A 327 -4.38 16.08 21.06
N GLN A 328 -3.97 15.47 22.18
CA GLN A 328 -4.85 14.81 23.13
C GLN A 328 -5.14 15.72 24.33
N PHE A 329 -6.42 15.90 24.63
CA PHE A 329 -6.90 16.54 25.85
C PHE A 329 -7.58 15.48 26.73
N ALA A 330 -6.99 15.21 27.90
CA ALA A 330 -7.46 14.19 28.83
C ALA A 330 -7.35 14.70 30.28
N PRO A 331 -8.34 15.48 30.78
CA PRO A 331 -8.30 16.11 32.09
C PRO A 331 -8.09 15.12 33.22
N LEU A 332 -7.20 15.45 34.17
CA LEU A 332 -6.95 14.58 35.32
C LEU A 332 -8.22 14.38 36.16
N GLY A 333 -8.66 13.12 36.32
CA GLY A 333 -9.83 12.75 37.12
C GLY A 333 -11.15 12.72 36.34
N GLU A 334 -11.13 12.98 35.05
CA GLU A 334 -12.23 12.72 34.13
C GLU A 334 -11.91 11.49 33.27
N ASP A 335 -12.92 10.69 32.92
CA ASP A 335 -12.77 9.56 31.99
C ASP A 335 -12.84 10.03 30.51
N THR A 336 -12.90 11.34 30.29
CA THR A 336 -13.08 11.95 28.97
C THR A 336 -11.73 12.15 28.28
N LYS A 337 -11.67 11.79 26.99
CA LYS A 337 -10.51 11.96 26.11
C LYS A 337 -10.98 12.55 24.79
N LYS A 338 -10.36 13.66 24.39
CA LYS A 338 -10.60 14.31 23.10
C LYS A 338 -9.31 14.37 22.31
N PHE A 339 -9.39 14.09 21.03
CA PHE A 339 -8.29 14.14 20.09
C PHE A 339 -8.59 15.19 19.03
N TYR A 340 -7.64 16.08 18.83
CA TYR A 340 -7.72 17.16 17.87
C TYR A 340 -6.61 17.02 16.83
N LEU A 341 -6.95 17.29 15.57
CA LEU A 341 -5.95 17.52 14.54
C LEU A 341 -5.64 19.02 14.47
N VAL A 342 -4.36 19.33 14.40
CA VAL A 342 -3.84 20.70 14.36
C VAL A 342 -3.12 20.90 13.03
N ASP A 343 -3.56 21.85 12.21
CA ASP A 343 -3.08 21.98 10.82
C ASP A 343 -2.37 23.31 10.51
N ASN A 344 -2.43 24.28 11.42
CA ASN A 344 -1.98 25.66 11.15
C ASN A 344 -0.85 26.16 12.05
N VAL A 345 -0.40 25.35 13.02
CA VAL A 345 0.68 25.67 13.95
C VAL A 345 1.59 24.46 14.13
N GLY A 346 2.91 24.66 14.08
CA GLY A 346 3.89 23.60 14.33
C GLY A 346 4.06 23.27 15.81
N ARG A 347 4.55 22.07 16.12
CA ARG A 347 4.72 21.51 17.48
C ARG A 347 5.34 22.47 18.50
N VAL A 348 6.43 23.15 18.14
CA VAL A 348 7.17 24.06 19.03
C VAL A 348 6.31 25.26 19.45
N ASP A 349 5.64 25.89 18.49
CA ASP A 349 4.76 27.03 18.77
C ASP A 349 3.50 26.60 19.54
N PHE A 350 2.99 25.42 19.24
CA PHE A 350 1.84 24.85 19.94
C PHE A 350 2.16 24.58 21.42
N LEU A 351 3.27 23.90 21.72
CA LEU A 351 3.72 23.65 23.09
C LEU A 351 3.96 24.96 23.85
N ARG A 352 4.59 25.95 23.21
CA ARG A 352 4.77 27.29 23.79
C ARG A 352 3.43 27.91 24.20
N LEU A 353 2.43 27.89 23.33
CA LEU A 353 1.09 28.40 23.65
C LEU A 353 0.42 27.62 24.79
N LEU A 354 0.63 26.30 24.85
CA LEU A 354 0.07 25.45 25.88
C LEU A 354 0.72 25.70 27.26
N HIS A 355 2.03 25.91 27.31
CA HIS A 355 2.73 26.36 28.51
C HIS A 355 2.33 27.78 28.92
N ASP A 356 2.20 28.71 27.97
CA ASP A 356 1.68 30.07 28.23
C ASP A 356 0.29 30.02 28.87
N PHE A 357 -0.57 29.09 28.42
CA PHE A 357 -1.89 28.85 29.03
C PHE A 357 -1.78 28.33 30.47
N ALA A 358 -0.93 27.32 30.70
CA ALA A 358 -0.71 26.73 32.01
C ALA A 358 -0.22 27.77 33.04
N ASP A 359 0.74 28.61 32.63
CA ASP A 359 1.31 29.68 33.46
C ASP A 359 0.30 30.77 33.80
N GLN A 360 -0.54 31.17 32.83
CA GLN A 360 -1.49 32.28 33.02
C GLN A 360 -2.70 31.91 33.88
N ASN A 361 -3.17 30.66 33.78
CA ASN A 361 -4.44 30.26 34.39
C ASN A 361 -4.26 29.36 35.61
N GLY A 362 -3.04 28.93 35.95
CA GLY A 362 -2.78 28.02 37.08
C GLY A 362 -3.62 26.74 37.01
N GLY A 363 -3.88 26.25 35.79
CA GLY A 363 -4.76 25.11 35.52
C GLY A 363 -6.27 25.39 35.54
N SER A 364 -6.71 26.63 35.80
CA SER A 364 -8.14 27.00 35.80
C SER A 364 -8.60 27.55 34.45
N GLY A 365 -9.09 26.69 33.56
CA GLY A 365 -9.62 27.10 32.26
C GLY A 365 -9.75 25.94 31.27
N ASN A 366 -10.29 26.22 30.08
CA ASN A 366 -10.34 25.25 28.97
C ASN A 366 -9.21 25.58 27.97
N PRO A 367 -8.19 24.72 27.80
CA PRO A 367 -7.07 24.97 26.89
C PRO A 367 -7.51 25.06 25.42
N GLU A 368 -8.55 24.32 25.01
CA GLU A 368 -9.11 24.37 23.66
C GLU A 368 -9.61 25.78 23.32
N GLN A 369 -10.31 26.43 24.26
CA GLN A 369 -10.80 27.79 24.08
C GLN A 369 -9.65 28.79 23.99
N PHE A 370 -8.62 28.62 24.82
CA PHE A 370 -7.43 29.47 24.78
C PHE A 370 -6.69 29.33 23.45
N LEU A 371 -6.41 28.10 23.02
CA LEU A 371 -5.70 27.81 21.77
C LEU A 371 -6.47 28.39 20.57
N LYS A 372 -7.78 28.17 20.49
CA LYS A 372 -8.65 28.76 19.45
C LYS A 372 -8.63 30.29 19.47
N ALA A 373 -8.65 30.91 20.65
CA ALA A 373 -8.57 32.36 20.80
C ALA A 373 -7.20 32.94 20.36
N HIS A 374 -6.14 32.14 20.43
CA HIS A 374 -4.80 32.47 19.94
C HIS A 374 -4.57 32.05 18.48
N GLY A 375 -5.64 31.67 17.77
CA GLY A 375 -5.62 31.40 16.34
C GLY A 375 -5.19 29.98 15.97
N VAL A 376 -5.08 29.06 16.93
CA VAL A 376 -4.84 27.65 16.65
C VAL A 376 -6.13 27.03 16.11
N HIS A 377 -6.02 26.35 14.97
CA HIS A 377 -7.10 25.56 14.42
C HIS A 377 -7.09 24.18 15.08
N LEU A 378 -8.19 23.85 15.76
CA LEU A 378 -8.38 22.57 16.44
C LEU A 378 -9.60 21.88 15.86
N ASP A 379 -9.35 20.90 15.00
CA ASP A 379 -10.37 20.04 14.41
C ASP A 379 -10.61 18.84 15.32
N LEU A 380 -11.80 18.74 15.92
CA LEU A 380 -12.14 17.60 16.78
C LEU A 380 -12.24 16.34 15.91
N TRP A 381 -11.36 15.37 16.19
CA TRP A 381 -11.23 14.14 15.41
C TRP A 381 -11.84 12.93 16.10
N ARG A 382 -11.59 12.77 17.40
CA ARG A 382 -12.20 11.71 18.24
C ARG A 382 -12.61 12.28 19.59
N ASP A 383 -13.74 11.82 20.10
CA ASP A 383 -14.27 12.20 21.41
C ASP A 383 -14.80 10.94 22.11
N SER A 384 -14.24 10.59 23.26
CA SER A 384 -14.63 9.40 24.02
C SER A 384 -16.09 9.41 24.48
N GLU A 385 -16.70 10.60 24.58
CA GLU A 385 -18.11 10.74 24.96
C GLU A 385 -19.07 10.38 23.82
N ASP A 386 -18.58 10.31 22.57
CA ASP A 386 -19.36 9.95 21.39
C ASP A 386 -19.46 8.41 21.26
N VAL A 387 -20.48 7.83 21.90
CA VAL A 387 -20.70 6.38 22.00
C VAL A 387 -20.83 5.69 20.64
N GLU A 388 -21.26 6.42 19.60
CA GLU A 388 -21.40 5.90 18.24
C GLU A 388 -20.05 5.81 17.49
N LYS A 389 -19.05 6.63 17.88
CA LYS A 389 -17.70 6.69 17.25
C LYS A 389 -16.60 5.96 18.02
N ASN A 390 -16.97 5.18 19.03
CA ASN A 390 -16.03 4.57 19.99
C ASN A 390 -15.41 3.22 19.54
N GLN A 391 -15.46 2.85 18.26
CA GLN A 391 -14.67 1.72 17.74
C GLN A 391 -13.27 2.20 17.34
N GLY A 392 -12.25 1.77 18.09
CA GLY A 392 -10.85 2.09 17.79
C GLY A 392 -10.45 3.51 18.22
N MET A 393 -10.37 3.76 19.54
CA MET A 393 -9.81 5.01 20.05
C MET A 393 -8.29 5.07 19.80
N PRO A 394 -7.73 6.22 19.39
CA PRO A 394 -6.29 6.32 19.17
C PRO A 394 -5.50 6.05 20.45
N GLU A 395 -4.47 5.21 20.35
CA GLU A 395 -3.52 4.94 21.45
C GLU A 395 -2.24 5.79 21.35
N PHE A 396 -2.20 6.73 20.40
CA PHE A 396 -1.09 7.64 20.13
C PHE A 396 -1.54 9.10 20.16
N TYR A 397 -0.57 9.99 20.34
CA TYR A 397 -0.72 11.44 20.31
C TYR A 397 0.65 12.08 20.12
N ASP A 398 0.70 13.31 19.64
CA ASP A 398 1.93 14.09 19.60
C ASP A 398 2.11 14.92 20.86
N VAL A 399 1.04 15.56 21.33
CA VAL A 399 1.04 16.34 22.58
C VAL A 399 -0.16 15.94 23.41
N LEU A 400 0.05 15.76 24.71
CA LEU A 400 -1.01 15.48 25.68
C LEU A 400 -1.06 16.60 26.73
N TYR A 401 -2.26 17.12 26.98
CA TYR A 401 -2.58 17.96 28.11
C TYR A 401 -3.49 17.21 29.10
N MET A 402 -3.05 17.10 30.36
CA MET A 402 -3.89 16.60 31.46
C MET A 402 -4.26 17.69 32.45
N ASP A 403 -3.28 18.50 32.86
CA ASP A 403 -3.45 19.71 33.67
C ASP A 403 -2.24 20.64 33.46
N ALA A 404 -2.16 21.74 34.22
CA ALA A 404 -1.09 22.73 34.07
C ALA A 404 0.30 22.22 34.42
N ASP A 405 0.41 21.18 35.27
CA ASP A 405 1.68 20.57 35.66
C ASP A 405 2.01 19.33 34.79
N HIS A 406 1.06 18.85 34.00
CA HIS A 406 1.16 17.63 33.18
C HIS A 406 0.87 17.92 31.70
N ILE A 407 1.80 18.62 31.07
CA ILE A 407 1.92 18.75 29.61
C ILE A 407 2.99 17.78 29.14
N VAL A 408 2.65 16.89 28.23
CA VAL A 408 3.55 15.84 27.72
C VAL A 408 3.80 16.06 26.23
N ASP A 409 5.07 16.21 25.87
CA ASP A 409 5.55 16.15 24.50
C ASP A 409 6.01 14.72 24.19
N ALA A 410 5.33 14.02 23.27
CA ALA A 410 5.68 12.64 22.92
C ALA A 410 7.11 12.48 22.36
N ALA A 411 7.72 13.55 21.85
CA ALA A 411 9.10 13.54 21.35
C ALA A 411 10.14 13.46 22.49
N GLU A 412 9.74 13.71 23.73
CA GLU A 412 10.60 13.59 24.91
C GLU A 412 10.63 12.18 25.52
N PHE A 413 9.77 11.28 25.05
CA PHE A 413 9.79 9.89 25.50
C PHE A 413 11.03 9.13 25.02
N SER A 414 11.34 8.00 25.67
CA SER A 414 12.35 7.07 25.14
C SER A 414 11.93 6.55 23.76
N ILE A 415 12.91 6.21 22.92
CA ILE A 415 12.65 5.73 21.56
C ILE A 415 11.71 4.51 21.53
N LEU A 416 11.77 3.66 22.56
CA LEU A 416 10.89 2.48 22.69
C LEU A 416 9.42 2.86 22.86
N ILE A 417 9.12 3.94 23.57
CA ILE A 417 7.74 4.43 23.69
C ILE A 417 7.35 5.12 22.37
N GLN A 418 8.27 5.89 21.78
CA GLN A 418 8.00 6.56 20.51
C GLN A 418 7.68 5.57 19.38
N VAL A 419 8.41 4.46 19.25
CA VAL A 419 8.16 3.45 18.22
C VAL A 419 6.83 2.73 18.42
N GLU A 420 6.44 2.42 19.66
CA GLU A 420 5.11 1.85 19.93
C GLU A 420 3.99 2.82 19.55
N MET A 421 4.17 4.12 19.76
CA MET A 421 3.22 5.14 19.30
C MET A 421 3.22 5.27 17.76
N MET A 422 4.37 5.14 17.10
CA MET A 422 4.48 5.14 15.64
C MET A 422 3.77 3.93 15.03
N ILE A 423 3.98 2.73 15.58
CA ILE A 423 3.29 1.49 15.18
C ILE A 423 1.79 1.64 15.39
N SER A 424 1.37 2.05 16.60
CA SER A 424 -0.05 2.26 16.92
C SER A 424 -0.72 3.26 15.98
N ARG A 425 0.03 4.27 15.51
CA ARG A 425 -0.43 5.25 14.51
C ARG A 425 -0.55 4.63 13.13
N ALA A 426 0.45 3.88 12.68
CA ALA A 426 0.45 3.25 11.36
C ALA A 426 -0.62 2.16 11.21
N GLU A 427 -0.93 1.44 12.29
CA GLU A 427 -1.99 0.42 12.32
C GLU A 427 -3.39 1.01 12.50
N TYR A 428 -3.51 2.32 12.75
CA TYR A 428 -4.79 2.95 13.05
C TYR A 428 -5.71 2.99 11.83
N GLY A 429 -6.70 2.09 11.81
CA GLY A 429 -7.61 1.95 10.67
C GLY A 429 -7.03 1.12 9.51
N HIS A 430 -5.84 0.54 9.70
CA HIS A 430 -5.11 -0.25 8.70
C HIS A 430 -4.84 -1.67 9.19
N THR A 431 -4.30 -2.50 8.30
CA THR A 431 -3.88 -3.86 8.66
C THR A 431 -2.70 -3.82 9.64
N ALA A 432 -2.78 -4.63 10.70
CA ALA A 432 -1.70 -4.73 11.68
C ALA A 432 -0.42 -5.32 11.04
N LEU A 433 0.75 -4.79 11.43
CA LEU A 433 2.07 -5.15 10.92
C LEU A 433 2.41 -6.64 11.09
N GLY A 434 1.80 -7.27 12.11
CA GLY A 434 2.16 -8.61 12.53
C GLY A 434 3.40 -8.62 13.42
N LYS A 435 3.60 -9.72 14.16
CA LYS A 435 4.58 -9.80 15.25
C LYS A 435 6.03 -9.62 14.80
N GLU A 436 6.39 -10.12 13.63
CA GLU A 436 7.77 -10.09 13.15
C GLU A 436 8.19 -8.67 12.76
N ALA A 437 7.37 -7.98 11.94
CA ALA A 437 7.59 -6.59 11.57
C ALA A 437 7.53 -5.63 12.78
N HIS A 438 6.60 -5.85 13.72
CA HIS A 438 6.56 -5.12 15.00
C HIS A 438 7.88 -5.26 15.76
N ASN A 439 8.32 -6.50 16.01
CA ASN A 439 9.54 -6.76 16.77
C ASN A 439 10.77 -6.17 16.08
N LEU A 440 10.83 -6.23 14.75
CA LEU A 440 11.92 -5.63 13.98
C LEU A 440 11.95 -4.11 14.12
N ALA A 441 10.81 -3.43 13.99
CA ALA A 441 10.74 -1.98 14.18
C ALA A 441 11.19 -1.56 15.59
N VAL A 442 10.76 -2.29 16.63
CA VAL A 442 11.20 -2.05 18.01
C VAL A 442 12.70 -2.31 18.18
N LEU A 443 13.23 -3.38 17.60
CA LEU A 443 14.66 -3.68 17.62
C LEU A 443 15.49 -2.63 16.88
N TYR A 444 15.02 -2.19 15.72
CA TYR A 444 15.64 -1.13 14.91
C TYR A 444 15.71 0.17 15.70
N ALA A 445 14.61 0.57 16.32
CA ALA A 445 14.53 1.72 17.22
C ALA A 445 15.54 1.63 18.38
N TYR A 446 15.61 0.47 19.04
CA TYR A 446 16.55 0.20 20.12
C TYR A 446 18.02 0.28 19.67
N LYS A 447 18.33 -0.27 18.50
CA LYS A 447 19.70 -0.40 17.99
C LYS A 447 20.24 0.91 17.47
N LEU A 448 19.43 1.67 16.74
CA LEU A 448 19.86 2.86 16.03
C LEU A 448 19.49 4.17 16.73
N ASP A 449 18.50 4.14 17.63
CA ASP A 449 18.03 5.30 18.40
C ASP A 449 17.77 6.56 17.55
N ASN A 450 17.24 6.33 16.34
CA ASN A 450 16.93 7.39 15.37
C ASN A 450 15.41 7.41 15.11
N PRO A 451 14.66 8.36 15.70
CA PRO A 451 13.21 8.45 15.54
C PRO A 451 12.75 8.66 14.10
N ARG A 452 13.57 9.34 13.28
CA ARG A 452 13.20 9.65 11.89
C ARG A 452 13.25 8.39 11.04
N ASP A 453 14.37 7.68 11.09
CA ASP A 453 14.58 6.49 10.26
C ASP A 453 13.67 5.34 10.76
N THR A 454 13.46 5.25 12.08
CA THR A 454 12.49 4.32 12.67
C THR A 454 11.07 4.58 12.16
N ARG A 455 10.64 5.84 12.08
CA ARG A 455 9.32 6.19 11.53
C ARG A 455 9.20 5.81 10.07
N GLU A 456 10.24 6.10 9.27
CA GLU A 456 10.28 5.73 7.86
C GLU A 456 10.16 4.21 7.67
N LEU A 457 10.86 3.41 8.50
CA LEU A 457 10.74 1.96 8.50
C LEU A 457 9.31 1.50 8.84
N VAL A 458 8.73 2.02 9.92
CA VAL A 458 7.35 1.65 10.33
C VAL A 458 6.35 1.94 9.22
N ASN A 459 6.47 3.09 8.55
CA ASN A 459 5.58 3.46 7.45
C ASN A 459 5.76 2.52 6.24
N LYS A 460 7.01 2.23 5.84
CA LYS A 460 7.29 1.26 4.77
C LYS A 460 6.72 -0.13 5.07
N LEU A 461 6.88 -0.60 6.30
CA LEU A 461 6.34 -1.89 6.73
C LEU A 461 4.81 -1.89 6.67
N ALA A 462 4.15 -0.83 7.14
CA ALA A 462 2.69 -0.71 7.13
C ALA A 462 2.12 -0.65 5.71
N GLU A 463 2.75 0.15 4.84
CA GLU A 463 2.38 0.23 3.42
C GLU A 463 2.53 -1.11 2.69
N ALA A 464 3.56 -1.89 3.03
CA ALA A 464 3.78 -3.20 2.42
C ALA A 464 2.80 -4.27 2.90
N VAL A 465 2.36 -4.20 4.15
CA VAL A 465 1.31 -5.08 4.68
C VAL A 465 -0.04 -4.76 4.05
N GLU A 466 -0.35 -3.46 3.88
CA GLU A 466 -1.61 -3.02 3.26
C GLU A 466 -1.62 -3.25 1.74
N ASN A 467 -0.47 -3.13 1.06
CA ASN A 467 -0.33 -3.28 -0.40
C ASN A 467 0.76 -4.29 -0.81
N PRO A 468 0.55 -5.61 -0.60
CA PRO A 468 1.57 -6.64 -0.87
C PRO A 468 1.97 -6.79 -2.35
N GLU A 469 1.15 -6.31 -3.30
CA GLU A 469 1.48 -6.34 -4.73
C GLU A 469 2.44 -5.22 -5.15
N ALA A 470 2.50 -4.13 -4.38
CA ALA A 470 3.30 -2.95 -4.70
C ALA A 470 4.65 -2.95 -3.98
N HIS A 471 4.70 -3.46 -2.74
CA HIS A 471 5.89 -3.45 -1.91
C HIS A 471 6.19 -4.85 -1.35
N ASN A 472 7.46 -5.23 -1.37
CA ASN A 472 7.92 -6.50 -0.84
C ASN A 472 8.27 -6.36 0.64
N LEU A 473 7.39 -6.84 1.52
CA LEU A 473 7.59 -6.78 2.97
C LEU A 473 8.90 -7.45 3.41
N GLN A 474 9.26 -8.59 2.79
CA GLN A 474 10.45 -9.35 3.15
C GLN A 474 11.73 -8.57 2.83
N GLU A 475 11.77 -7.88 1.70
CA GLU A 475 12.91 -7.06 1.27
C GLU A 475 13.12 -5.87 2.24
N ILE A 476 12.05 -5.19 2.64
CA ILE A 476 12.12 -4.09 3.62
C ILE A 476 12.65 -4.60 4.97
N MET A 477 12.20 -5.78 5.40
CA MET A 477 12.66 -6.40 6.64
C MET A 477 14.14 -6.82 6.56
N GLU A 478 14.58 -7.35 5.42
CA GLU A 478 15.97 -7.72 5.17
C GLU A 478 16.90 -6.50 5.15
N ASP A 479 16.50 -5.40 4.52
CA ASP A 479 17.25 -4.14 4.51
C ASP A 479 17.42 -3.57 5.93
N ALA A 480 16.31 -3.50 6.70
CA ALA A 480 16.35 -3.01 8.07
C ALA A 480 17.19 -3.91 8.99
N GLN A 481 17.13 -5.24 8.80
CA GLN A 481 17.97 -6.17 9.54
C GLN A 481 19.45 -6.01 9.16
N ALA A 482 19.77 -5.79 7.88
CA ALA A 482 21.13 -5.54 7.42
C ALA A 482 21.73 -4.27 8.04
N GLU A 483 20.94 -3.22 8.22
CA GLU A 483 21.38 -2.00 8.93
C GLU A 483 21.68 -2.28 10.41
N ILE A 484 20.87 -3.11 11.07
CA ILE A 484 21.14 -3.54 12.46
C ILE A 484 22.42 -4.39 12.52
N ASP A 485 22.57 -5.34 11.60
CA ASP A 485 23.71 -6.25 11.52
C ASP A 485 25.00 -5.52 11.13
N PHE A 486 24.89 -4.32 10.54
CA PHE A 486 26.02 -3.45 10.27
C PHE A 486 26.68 -2.90 11.53
N LEU A 487 26.00 -2.90 12.68
CA LEU A 487 26.59 -2.43 13.94
C LEU A 487 27.72 -3.35 14.39
N PRO A 488 28.78 -2.80 15.01
CA PRO A 488 29.93 -3.59 15.44
C PRO A 488 29.61 -4.57 16.56
N ASP A 489 28.52 -4.40 17.30
CA ASP A 489 28.15 -5.24 18.43
C ASP A 489 26.64 -5.47 18.49
N ASN A 490 26.22 -6.74 18.40
CA ASN A 490 24.82 -7.13 18.44
C ASN A 490 24.24 -7.21 19.87
N GLN A 491 25.05 -7.09 20.91
CA GLN A 491 24.59 -7.12 22.31
C GLN A 491 24.27 -5.73 22.86
N THR A 492 24.74 -4.67 22.19
CA THR A 492 24.44 -3.28 22.57
C THR A 492 23.90 -2.45 21.40
N GLY A 493 23.52 -1.20 21.64
CA GLY A 493 22.89 -0.31 20.66
C GLY A 493 23.00 1.16 21.07
N LEU A 494 22.72 2.06 20.13
CA LEU A 494 22.85 3.50 20.32
C LEU A 494 21.93 4.02 21.44
N MET A 495 20.74 3.43 21.62
CA MET A 495 19.83 3.82 22.70
C MET A 495 20.48 3.65 24.08
N GLN A 496 21.18 2.53 24.30
CA GLN A 496 21.89 2.30 25.57
C GLN A 496 23.05 3.29 25.76
N MET A 497 23.77 3.62 24.69
CA MET A 497 24.83 4.62 24.72
C MET A 497 24.27 6.00 25.10
N HIS A 498 23.10 6.32 24.57
CA HIS A 498 22.40 7.55 24.87
C HIS A 498 21.84 7.53 26.30
N GLU A 499 21.23 6.47 26.77
CA GLU A 499 20.81 6.36 28.17
C GLU A 499 22.00 6.44 29.16
N PHE A 500 23.17 5.94 28.76
CA PHE A 500 24.41 6.08 29.54
C PHE A 500 24.86 7.54 29.67
N GLY A 501 24.51 8.41 28.72
CA GLY A 501 24.80 9.84 28.73
C GLY A 501 25.80 10.31 27.66
N TYR A 502 26.21 9.42 26.74
CA TYR A 502 27.04 9.77 25.60
C TYR A 502 26.15 10.07 24.38
N ARG A 503 26.45 11.08 23.55
CA ARG A 503 25.58 11.56 22.44
C ARG A 503 26.32 11.82 21.13
N ASN A 504 27.54 11.30 21.01
CA ASN A 504 28.30 11.45 19.78
C ASN A 504 28.12 10.22 18.90
N ASP A 505 27.22 10.35 17.94
CA ASP A 505 26.80 9.27 17.04
C ASP A 505 27.89 8.86 16.03
N SER A 506 29.01 9.60 15.97
CA SER A 506 30.20 9.14 15.23
C SER A 506 30.93 7.98 15.93
N ILE A 507 30.50 7.61 17.14
CA ILE A 507 31.00 6.48 17.90
C ILE A 507 29.90 5.43 18.00
N LEU A 508 30.24 4.18 17.66
CA LEU A 508 29.36 3.03 17.76
C LEU A 508 29.65 2.27 19.06
N PRO A 509 28.61 1.82 19.80
CA PRO A 509 28.77 1.25 21.12
C PRO A 509 29.26 -0.21 21.08
N LEU A 510 30.03 -0.59 22.09
CA LEU A 510 30.60 -1.92 22.26
C LEU A 510 30.46 -2.42 23.70
N THR A 511 30.20 -3.71 23.84
CA THR A 511 30.42 -4.49 25.06
C THR A 511 31.92 -4.70 25.30
N ILE A 512 32.28 -5.14 26.51
CA ILE A 512 33.67 -5.41 26.89
C ILE A 512 34.26 -6.48 25.97
N GLU A 513 33.54 -7.57 25.73
CA GLU A 513 33.98 -8.70 24.92
C GLU A 513 34.29 -8.27 23.49
N ARG A 514 33.40 -7.45 22.90
CA ARG A 514 33.59 -6.96 21.53
C ARG A 514 34.69 -5.90 21.44
N ALA A 515 34.79 -5.02 22.43
CA ALA A 515 35.88 -4.07 22.58
C ALA A 515 37.25 -4.77 22.60
N VAL A 516 37.40 -5.83 23.40
CA VAL A 516 38.65 -6.62 23.44
C VAL A 516 38.93 -7.28 22.09
N ALA A 517 37.93 -7.87 21.43
CA ALA A 517 38.12 -8.52 20.14
C ALA A 517 38.59 -7.53 19.06
N LEU A 518 37.96 -6.37 18.96
CA LEU A 518 38.31 -5.33 17.98
C LEU A 518 39.65 -4.65 18.32
N HIS A 519 39.98 -4.48 19.60
CA HIS A 519 41.32 -4.03 20.02
C HIS A 519 42.41 -5.00 19.58
N ASN A 520 42.20 -6.31 19.78
CA ASN A 520 43.11 -7.36 19.34
C ASN A 520 43.23 -7.45 17.81
N ALA A 521 42.21 -7.00 17.07
CA ALA A 521 42.26 -6.81 15.62
C ALA A 521 43.01 -5.53 15.18
N GLY A 522 43.48 -4.71 16.13
CA GLY A 522 44.28 -3.51 15.88
C GLY A 522 43.48 -2.22 15.79
N LEU A 523 42.19 -2.24 16.15
CA LEU A 523 41.32 -1.06 16.09
C LEU A 523 41.44 -0.21 17.37
N HIS A 524 41.21 1.09 17.21
CA HIS A 524 41.18 2.04 18.32
C HIS A 524 39.85 1.96 19.07
N ILE A 525 39.92 1.57 20.34
CA ILE A 525 38.77 1.42 21.22
C ILE A 525 38.77 2.52 22.27
N TYR A 526 37.59 3.09 22.52
CA TYR A 526 37.40 4.17 23.46
C TYR A 526 36.54 3.74 24.64
N SER A 527 36.94 4.06 25.87
CA SER A 527 36.03 4.08 27.01
C SER A 527 35.23 5.38 26.98
N LEU A 528 33.90 5.26 27.04
CA LEU A 528 32.96 6.38 26.98
C LEU A 528 32.62 6.86 28.38
N GLN A 529 32.56 8.17 28.56
CA GLN A 529 32.26 8.82 29.84
C GLN A 529 30.91 9.54 29.79
N LYS A 530 30.23 9.62 30.94
CA LYS A 530 28.92 10.27 31.06
C LYS A 530 28.95 11.79 30.81
N ASP A 531 30.13 12.40 30.85
CA ASP A 531 30.33 13.81 30.53
C ASP A 531 30.52 14.07 29.01
N GLY A 532 30.39 13.03 28.19
CA GLY A 532 30.57 13.09 26.75
C GLY A 532 32.04 12.98 26.29
N SER A 533 33.00 12.85 27.21
CA SER A 533 34.40 12.60 26.86
C SER A 533 34.66 11.12 26.59
N SER A 534 35.74 10.83 25.86
CA SER A 534 36.17 9.46 25.58
C SER A 534 37.68 9.31 25.78
N ILE A 535 38.11 8.12 26.21
CA ILE A 535 39.50 7.82 26.54
C ILE A 535 39.95 6.64 25.67
N LEU A 536 41.05 6.79 24.94
CA LEU A 536 41.62 5.71 24.13
C LEU A 536 42.20 4.60 25.02
N MET A 537 41.80 3.36 24.77
CA MET A 537 42.28 2.15 25.45
C MET A 537 43.52 1.61 24.72
N ASN A 538 44.63 1.43 25.46
CA ASN A 538 45.90 1.03 24.84
C ASN A 538 46.16 -0.46 24.95
N THR A 539 45.66 -1.13 25.99
CA THR A 539 45.86 -2.56 26.25
C THR A 539 44.54 -3.26 26.57
N GLU A 540 44.49 -4.58 26.37
CA GLU A 540 43.35 -5.41 26.80
C GLU A 540 43.11 -5.29 28.32
N ASP A 541 44.18 -5.24 29.12
CA ASP A 541 44.07 -5.07 30.57
C ASP A 541 43.39 -3.73 30.93
N ASP A 542 43.68 -2.64 30.21
CA ASP A 542 43.00 -1.34 30.40
C ASP A 542 41.49 -1.46 30.18
N ILE A 543 41.07 -2.20 29.14
CA ILE A 543 39.65 -2.42 28.81
C ILE A 543 38.98 -3.19 29.95
N ARG A 544 39.60 -4.27 30.44
CA ARG A 544 39.03 -5.12 31.50
C ARG A 544 39.03 -4.45 32.87
N GLU A 545 40.03 -3.62 33.18
CA GLU A 545 40.14 -2.91 34.47
C GLU A 545 39.14 -1.76 34.62
N THR A 546 38.62 -1.22 33.51
CA THR A 546 37.64 -0.13 33.52
C THR A 546 36.30 -0.53 34.17
N GLY A 547 36.05 -1.84 34.34
CA GLY A 547 34.94 -2.42 35.13
C GLY A 547 33.64 -2.65 34.35
N GLU A 548 32.73 -3.45 34.91
CA GLU A 548 31.43 -3.83 34.31
C GLU A 548 30.48 -2.64 34.02
N ASP A 549 30.71 -1.48 34.66
CA ASP A 549 29.89 -0.27 34.48
C ASP A 549 30.39 0.67 33.35
N GLY A 550 31.50 0.30 32.68
CA GLY A 550 32.10 1.09 31.61
C GLY A 550 31.50 0.75 30.25
N MET A 551 31.05 1.76 29.50
CA MET A 551 30.63 1.60 28.11
C MET A 551 31.80 1.90 27.17
N PHE A 552 31.94 1.13 26.10
CA PHE A 552 33.01 1.31 25.11
C PHE A 552 32.44 1.70 23.76
N GLY A 553 33.30 2.20 22.88
CA GLY A 553 32.92 2.47 21.51
C GLY A 553 34.08 2.53 20.54
N ILE A 554 33.73 2.49 19.27
CA ILE A 554 34.64 2.59 18.11
C ILE A 554 34.16 3.69 17.18
N ASP A 555 35.08 4.37 16.50
CA ASP A 555 34.73 5.34 15.47
C ASP A 555 34.01 4.65 14.30
N ALA A 556 32.85 5.18 13.90
CA ALA A 556 32.02 4.60 12.85
C ALA A 556 32.76 4.42 11.53
N ARG A 557 33.63 5.37 11.15
CA ARG A 557 34.43 5.27 9.90
C ARG A 557 35.53 4.24 10.01
N ALA A 558 36.12 4.09 11.21
CA ALA A 558 37.10 3.04 11.46
C ALA A 558 36.45 1.65 11.37
N TRP A 559 35.21 1.53 11.84
CA TRP A 559 34.42 0.30 11.71
C TRP A 559 34.05 -0.01 10.26
N GLU A 560 33.54 0.97 9.51
CA GLU A 560 33.26 0.85 8.07
C GLU A 560 34.52 0.40 7.30
N SER A 561 35.66 1.05 7.56
CA SER A 561 36.94 0.71 6.93
C SER A 561 37.40 -0.71 7.27
N TYR A 562 37.17 -1.15 8.50
CA TYR A 562 37.49 -2.50 8.96
C TYR A 562 36.63 -3.55 8.25
N GLN A 563 35.33 -3.30 8.10
CA GLN A 563 34.43 -4.22 7.39
C GLN A 563 34.82 -4.36 5.92
N VAL A 564 35.16 -3.26 5.23
CA VAL A 564 35.65 -3.32 3.85
C VAL A 564 36.98 -4.08 3.76
N MET A 565 37.88 -3.90 4.73
CA MET A 565 39.13 -4.66 4.77
C MET A 565 38.88 -6.16 5.00
N GLU A 566 37.98 -6.50 5.90
CA GLU A 566 37.63 -7.90 6.21
C GLU A 566 36.89 -8.55 5.04
N SER A 567 35.97 -7.87 4.35
CA SER A 567 35.31 -8.42 3.16
C SER A 567 36.30 -8.67 2.02
N VAL A 568 37.27 -7.77 1.83
CA VAL A 568 38.36 -7.96 0.86
C VAL A 568 39.28 -9.10 1.31
N ARG A 569 39.56 -9.23 2.61
CA ARG A 569 40.31 -10.36 3.16
C ARG A 569 39.57 -11.67 2.98
N GLU A 570 38.26 -11.73 3.19
CA GLU A 570 37.43 -12.93 3.00
C GLU A 570 37.39 -13.32 1.50
N GLU A 571 37.29 -12.36 0.58
CA GLU A 571 37.40 -12.62 -0.87
C GLU A 571 38.80 -13.13 -1.29
N HIS A 572 39.87 -12.65 -0.65
CA HIS A 572 41.25 -13.09 -0.94
C HIS A 572 41.63 -14.38 -0.17
N ALA A 573 41.10 -14.60 1.03
CA ALA A 573 41.32 -15.78 1.86
C ALA A 573 40.55 -17.01 1.34
N GLY A 574 39.44 -16.78 0.63
CA GLY A 574 38.72 -17.82 -0.12
C GLY A 574 39.58 -18.56 -1.15
N GLN A 575 40.76 -18.06 -1.53
CA GLN A 575 41.71 -18.77 -2.40
C GLN A 575 42.77 -19.59 -1.64
N GLU A 576 43.13 -19.27 -0.39
CA GLU A 576 44.14 -20.04 0.36
C GLU A 576 43.54 -21.23 1.13
N HIS A 577 42.34 -21.08 1.71
CA HIS A 577 41.68 -22.16 2.47
C HIS A 577 41.12 -23.29 1.59
N LEU A 578 41.06 -23.10 0.26
CA LEU A 578 40.62 -24.08 -0.73
C LEU A 578 41.77 -24.64 -1.59
N ASP A 579 43.02 -24.22 -1.36
CA ASP A 579 44.21 -24.77 -2.04
C ASP A 579 44.64 -26.09 -1.39
N GLU A 580 44.13 -27.21 -1.90
CA GLU A 580 44.44 -28.55 -1.40
C GLU A 580 45.94 -28.89 -1.50
N ASP A 581 46.68 -28.28 -2.43
CA ASP A 581 48.11 -28.53 -2.57
C ASP A 581 48.89 -27.98 -1.37
N MET A 582 48.38 -27.00 -0.64
CA MET A 582 48.98 -26.53 0.62
C MET A 582 48.93 -27.61 1.72
N LEU A 583 47.90 -28.46 1.75
CA LEU A 583 47.83 -29.57 2.70
C LEU A 583 49.02 -30.51 2.51
N PHE A 584 49.51 -30.71 1.29
CA PHE A 584 50.62 -31.62 1.01
C PHE A 584 51.98 -30.91 0.96
N SER A 585 52.05 -29.72 0.37
CA SER A 585 53.31 -29.03 0.05
C SER A 585 53.83 -28.09 1.14
N ASP A 586 52.96 -27.58 2.01
CA ASP A 586 53.37 -26.60 3.03
C ASP A 586 54.28 -27.24 4.10
N SER A 587 55.16 -26.46 4.70
CA SER A 587 56.01 -26.86 5.82
C SER A 587 55.29 -26.89 7.17
N GLN A 588 54.10 -26.28 7.29
CA GLN A 588 53.32 -26.20 8.52
C GLN A 588 52.36 -27.38 8.71
N ASP A 589 52.03 -27.68 9.97
CA ASP A 589 50.96 -28.61 10.32
C ASP A 589 49.60 -27.99 9.96
N ARG A 590 48.72 -28.77 9.35
CA ARG A 590 47.46 -28.29 8.77
C ARG A 590 46.34 -29.30 8.96
N TYR A 591 45.09 -28.83 8.89
CA TYR A 591 43.93 -29.71 8.74
C TYR A 591 43.10 -29.28 7.53
N ALA A 592 42.26 -30.20 7.05
CA ALA A 592 41.30 -29.93 5.99
C ALA A 592 40.01 -30.71 6.21
N ILE A 593 38.89 -30.13 5.79
CA ILE A 593 37.55 -30.71 5.88
C ILE A 593 37.08 -31.05 4.47
N TYR A 594 36.69 -32.31 4.29
CA TYR A 594 36.16 -32.84 3.05
C TYR A 594 34.73 -33.28 3.25
N GLN A 595 33.85 -32.86 2.34
CA GLN A 595 32.43 -33.19 2.34
C GLN A 595 32.03 -33.78 1.00
N ILE A 596 31.05 -34.69 1.02
CA ILE A 596 30.57 -35.36 -0.18
C ILE A 596 30.04 -34.34 -1.19
N ARG A 597 30.43 -34.48 -2.45
CA ARG A 597 29.98 -33.61 -3.53
C ARG A 597 28.49 -33.79 -3.80
N ASP A 598 27.79 -32.68 -4.05
CA ASP A 598 26.36 -32.68 -4.37
C ASP A 598 26.02 -33.35 -5.71
N ASP A 599 27.01 -33.49 -6.59
CA ASP A 599 26.91 -34.07 -7.93
C ASP A 599 27.56 -35.46 -8.07
N GLY A 600 28.12 -36.00 -6.98
CA GLY A 600 28.90 -37.25 -6.97
C GLY A 600 28.12 -38.51 -6.58
N LYS A 601 28.75 -39.68 -6.77
CA LYS A 601 28.19 -40.98 -6.35
C LYS A 601 28.16 -41.15 -4.84
N GLY A 602 28.98 -40.38 -4.12
CA GLY A 602 29.03 -40.33 -2.66
C GLY A 602 27.67 -40.13 -1.98
N ARG A 603 26.71 -39.48 -2.65
CA ARG A 603 25.35 -39.28 -2.11
C ARG A 603 24.62 -40.59 -1.79
N GLU A 604 24.98 -41.70 -2.44
CA GLU A 604 24.38 -43.01 -2.18
C GLU A 604 24.65 -43.53 -0.76
N TYR A 605 25.67 -42.97 -0.08
CA TYR A 605 26.10 -43.38 1.24
C TYR A 605 26.25 -42.24 2.26
N LEU A 606 25.66 -41.08 1.98
CA LEU A 606 25.60 -39.93 2.88
C LEU A 606 25.00 -40.33 4.25
N PHE A 607 25.61 -39.88 5.33
CA PHE A 607 25.23 -40.17 6.72
C PHE A 607 25.32 -41.64 7.16
N MET A 608 25.98 -42.50 6.38
CA MET A 608 26.19 -43.91 6.74
C MET A 608 27.54 -44.12 7.40
N GLY A 609 27.59 -44.83 8.53
CA GLY A 609 28.84 -45.15 9.20
C GLY A 609 29.65 -46.24 8.48
N THR A 610 30.97 -46.28 8.67
CA THR A 610 31.90 -47.16 7.95
C THR A 610 31.63 -48.66 8.14
N GLU A 611 31.12 -49.07 9.31
CA GLU A 611 30.71 -50.46 9.57
C GLU A 611 29.53 -50.88 8.67
N TYR A 612 28.58 -49.96 8.44
CA TYR A 612 27.45 -50.18 7.55
C TYR A 612 27.88 -50.22 6.08
N LEU A 613 28.78 -49.31 5.66
CA LEU A 613 29.34 -49.30 4.30
C LEU A 613 30.00 -50.63 3.94
N LYS A 614 30.86 -51.14 4.83
CA LYS A 614 31.50 -52.46 4.68
C LYS A 614 30.48 -53.59 4.54
N GLY A 615 29.37 -53.53 5.27
CA GLY A 615 28.29 -54.51 5.20
C GLY A 615 27.48 -54.47 3.91
N GLN A 616 27.36 -53.30 3.28
CA GLN A 616 26.63 -53.09 2.02
C GLN A 616 27.53 -53.14 0.77
N GLY A 617 28.84 -53.25 0.94
CA GLY A 617 29.80 -53.33 -0.16
C GLY A 617 30.16 -51.98 -0.78
N PHE A 618 29.94 -50.87 -0.05
CA PHE A 618 30.41 -49.55 -0.44
C PHE A 618 31.83 -49.29 0.08
N SER A 619 32.62 -48.57 -0.70
CA SER A 619 33.93 -48.03 -0.31
C SER A 619 33.90 -46.51 -0.36
N VAL A 620 34.63 -45.87 0.55
CA VAL A 620 34.79 -44.41 0.57
C VAL A 620 35.87 -44.05 -0.44
N GLU A 621 35.49 -43.35 -1.50
CA GLU A 621 36.39 -42.95 -2.59
C GLU A 621 36.66 -41.45 -2.53
N TYR A 622 37.91 -41.04 -2.76
CA TYR A 622 38.34 -39.64 -2.74
C TYR A 622 37.59 -38.77 -3.77
N GLU A 623 37.29 -39.31 -4.96
CA GLU A 623 36.58 -38.60 -6.04
C GLU A 623 35.15 -38.18 -5.65
N ASP A 624 34.56 -38.81 -4.63
CA ASP A 624 33.23 -38.47 -4.14
C ASP A 624 33.20 -37.21 -3.26
N TYR A 625 34.36 -36.67 -2.89
CA TYR A 625 34.49 -35.58 -1.92
C TYR A 625 35.03 -34.29 -2.56
N ARG A 626 34.69 -33.15 -1.96
CA ARG A 626 35.36 -31.86 -2.20
C ARG A 626 35.94 -31.35 -0.89
N MET A 627 37.11 -30.73 -0.95
CA MET A 627 37.62 -29.95 0.19
C MET A 627 36.77 -28.69 0.31
N VAL A 628 36.25 -28.43 1.51
CA VAL A 628 35.41 -27.25 1.81
C VAL A 628 36.12 -26.24 2.70
N TYR A 629 37.22 -26.64 3.33
CA TYR A 629 38.01 -25.77 4.22
C TYR A 629 39.37 -26.39 4.54
N SER A 630 40.40 -25.58 4.72
CA SER A 630 41.71 -25.98 5.25
C SER A 630 42.35 -24.85 6.02
N ASP A 631 43.07 -25.12 7.11
CA ASP A 631 43.78 -24.10 7.91
C ASP A 631 44.96 -24.72 8.68
N VAL A 632 45.77 -23.89 9.32
CA VAL A 632 46.90 -24.28 10.17
C VAL A 632 46.39 -25.00 11.42
N LEU A 633 46.96 -26.17 11.70
CA LEU A 633 46.64 -26.98 12.86
C LEU A 633 47.46 -26.51 14.07
N ARG A 634 46.78 -26.08 15.13
CA ARG A 634 47.43 -25.63 16.38
C ARG A 634 47.85 -26.82 17.23
N GLU A 635 48.87 -26.65 18.08
CA GLU A 635 49.46 -27.73 18.90
C GLU A 635 48.43 -28.50 19.77
N ASN A 636 47.33 -27.86 20.17
CA ASN A 636 46.30 -28.45 21.02
C ASN A 636 45.05 -28.95 20.26
N GLU A 637 44.97 -28.78 18.94
CA GLU A 637 43.78 -29.17 18.17
C GLU A 637 43.79 -30.68 17.88
N THR A 638 42.77 -31.40 18.32
CA THR A 638 42.52 -32.82 18.04
C THR A 638 41.32 -32.98 17.11
N LEU A 639 41.05 -34.21 16.64
CA LEU A 639 39.81 -34.50 15.89
C LEU A 639 38.57 -34.05 16.67
N ASP A 640 38.52 -34.31 17.98
CA ASP A 640 37.39 -33.91 18.82
C ASP A 640 37.26 -32.39 18.95
N SER A 641 38.36 -31.65 19.08
CA SER A 641 38.28 -30.18 19.14
C SER A 641 37.93 -29.56 17.78
N LEU A 642 38.36 -30.17 16.67
CA LEU A 642 37.95 -29.75 15.33
C LEU A 642 36.45 -30.03 15.14
N TYR A 643 35.95 -31.16 15.61
CA TYR A 643 34.52 -31.44 15.60
C TYR A 643 33.71 -30.45 16.41
N GLU A 644 34.18 -30.06 17.60
CA GLU A 644 33.55 -29.00 18.39
C GLU A 644 33.58 -27.64 17.66
N LYS A 645 34.73 -27.28 17.07
CA LYS A 645 34.91 -26.05 16.28
C LYS A 645 33.90 -25.96 15.13
N PHE A 646 33.80 -27.00 14.30
CA PHE A 646 32.88 -27.01 13.14
C PHE A 646 31.44 -27.43 13.46
N ASN A 647 31.07 -27.58 14.73
CA ASN A 647 29.68 -27.79 15.15
C ASN A 647 29.13 -26.68 16.06
N ILE A 648 29.99 -25.99 16.80
CA ILE A 648 29.59 -25.01 17.82
C ILE A 648 30.20 -23.63 17.56
N GLY A 649 31.46 -23.55 17.11
CA GLY A 649 32.20 -22.29 16.96
C GLY A 649 32.80 -22.15 15.57
N HIS A 650 31.94 -22.15 14.55
CA HIS A 650 32.34 -22.18 13.14
C HIS A 650 33.30 -21.01 12.82
N PRO A 651 34.41 -21.25 12.08
CA PRO A 651 35.17 -20.16 11.49
C PRO A 651 34.26 -19.28 10.63
N LEU A 652 34.47 -17.96 10.65
CA LEU A 652 33.62 -16.99 9.94
C LEU A 652 33.64 -17.21 8.41
N ASP A 653 34.74 -17.74 7.90
CA ASP A 653 35.02 -18.05 6.50
C ASP A 653 34.69 -19.52 6.12
N PHE A 654 34.11 -20.31 7.03
CA PHE A 654 33.69 -21.69 6.75
C PHE A 654 32.38 -21.73 5.96
N THR A 655 32.43 -22.19 4.71
CA THR A 655 31.27 -22.27 3.82
C THR A 655 30.65 -23.67 3.70
N GLY A 656 31.19 -24.66 4.43
CA GLY A 656 30.67 -26.03 4.46
C GLY A 656 29.53 -26.22 5.47
N HIS A 657 28.92 -27.40 5.53
CA HIS A 657 27.96 -27.72 6.60
C HIS A 657 28.67 -28.20 7.86
N SER A 658 27.98 -28.23 9.00
CA SER A 658 28.54 -28.76 10.24
C SER A 658 29.03 -30.20 10.09
N LEU A 659 30.12 -30.56 10.79
CA LEU A 659 30.73 -31.88 10.70
C LEU A 659 29.75 -32.99 11.15
N SER A 660 29.49 -33.93 10.26
CA SER A 660 28.47 -34.96 10.38
C SER A 660 28.99 -36.33 9.92
N VAL A 661 28.22 -37.40 10.20
CA VAL A 661 28.56 -38.74 9.69
C VAL A 661 28.69 -38.67 8.18
N SER A 662 29.75 -39.28 7.62
CA SER A 662 30.16 -39.20 6.20
C SER A 662 31.05 -38.05 5.77
N ASP A 663 31.43 -37.15 6.68
CA ASP A 663 32.50 -36.19 6.39
C ASP A 663 33.89 -36.82 6.64
N VAL A 664 34.92 -36.26 6.01
CA VAL A 664 36.31 -36.68 6.21
C VAL A 664 37.15 -35.51 6.72
N VAL A 665 37.82 -35.71 7.85
CA VAL A 665 38.77 -34.75 8.42
C VAL A 665 40.18 -35.23 8.12
N ALA A 666 40.94 -34.42 7.38
CA ALA A 666 42.34 -34.67 7.10
C ALA A 666 43.23 -33.87 8.06
N ILE A 667 44.27 -34.53 8.59
CA ILE A 667 45.22 -33.93 9.51
C ILE A 667 46.63 -34.19 8.99
N LYS A 668 47.41 -33.11 8.85
CA LYS A 668 48.85 -33.14 8.63
C LYS A 668 49.60 -32.79 9.90
N ARG A 669 50.46 -33.69 10.35
CA ARG A 669 51.39 -33.48 11.46
C ARG A 669 52.75 -34.05 11.15
N ASP A 670 53.81 -33.30 11.43
CA ASP A 670 55.20 -33.74 11.21
C ASP A 670 55.46 -34.26 9.78
N GLY A 671 54.73 -33.71 8.79
CA GLY A 671 54.81 -34.10 7.38
C GLY A 671 54.00 -35.34 6.98
N GLU A 672 53.30 -36.01 7.90
CA GLU A 672 52.41 -37.13 7.62
C GLU A 672 50.96 -36.66 7.53
N VAL A 673 50.25 -37.04 6.46
CA VAL A 673 48.82 -36.69 6.25
C VAL A 673 47.97 -37.93 6.48
N THR A 674 47.00 -37.82 7.37
CA THR A 674 46.03 -38.89 7.70
C THR A 674 44.61 -38.41 7.42
N ALA A 675 43.74 -39.29 6.94
CA ALA A 675 42.33 -39.00 6.68
C ALA A 675 41.44 -39.78 7.64
N HIS A 676 40.47 -39.12 8.26
CA HIS A 676 39.60 -39.68 9.29
C HIS A 676 38.13 -39.48 8.93
N TYR A 677 37.42 -40.57 8.67
CA TYR A 677 35.98 -40.56 8.42
C TYR A 677 35.20 -40.33 9.71
N VAL A 678 34.26 -39.39 9.70
CA VAL A 678 33.37 -39.13 10.84
C VAL A 678 32.30 -40.23 10.90
N ASP A 679 32.34 -41.03 11.96
CA ASP A 679 31.40 -42.11 12.22
C ASP A 679 30.31 -41.67 13.21
N SER A 680 29.27 -42.50 13.35
CA SER A 680 28.21 -42.26 14.34
C SER A 680 28.71 -42.23 15.79
N PHE A 681 29.88 -42.84 16.04
CA PHE A 681 30.65 -42.73 17.27
C PHE A 681 32.15 -42.68 16.94
N GLY A 682 32.75 -41.50 17.05
CA GLY A 682 34.19 -41.30 16.84
C GLY A 682 34.58 -41.24 15.36
N TYR A 683 35.82 -41.65 15.06
CA TYR A 683 36.41 -41.55 13.72
C TYR A 683 37.02 -42.88 13.28
N THR A 684 36.94 -43.16 11.99
CA THR A 684 37.61 -44.30 11.35
C THR A 684 38.66 -43.80 10.36
N GLU A 685 39.91 -44.19 10.55
CA GLU A 685 41.01 -43.83 9.65
C GLU A 685 40.84 -44.47 8.26
N LEU A 686 41.09 -43.68 7.21
CA LEU A 686 41.02 -44.06 5.80
C LEU A 686 42.43 -44.06 5.17
N PRO A 687 43.23 -45.13 5.34
CA PRO A 687 44.63 -45.14 4.95
C PRO A 687 44.86 -45.05 3.43
N GLU A 688 43.86 -45.39 2.61
CA GLU A 688 43.96 -45.38 1.14
C GLU A 688 43.39 -44.10 0.51
N PHE A 689 42.78 -43.20 1.30
CA PHE A 689 42.02 -42.05 0.78
C PHE A 689 42.86 -41.13 -0.13
N PHE A 690 44.01 -40.65 0.35
CA PHE A 690 44.90 -39.81 -0.47
C PHE A 690 45.77 -40.60 -1.45
N SER A 691 45.97 -41.91 -1.24
CA SER A 691 46.61 -42.78 -2.24
C SER A 691 45.74 -42.99 -3.47
N GLN A 692 44.42 -42.81 -3.38
CA GLN A 692 43.53 -42.77 -4.54
C GLN A 692 43.77 -41.50 -5.37
N ARG A 693 43.91 -40.33 -4.73
CA ARG A 693 44.25 -39.04 -5.38
C ARG A 693 45.53 -39.15 -6.23
N GLU A 694 46.60 -39.72 -5.67
CA GLU A 694 47.87 -39.90 -6.40
C GLU A 694 47.70 -40.75 -7.67
N LYS A 695 46.92 -41.83 -7.60
CA LYS A 695 46.63 -42.69 -8.75
C LYS A 695 45.82 -41.97 -9.83
N THR A 696 44.87 -41.11 -9.44
CA THR A 696 44.09 -40.30 -10.38
C THR A 696 44.98 -39.28 -11.10
N ILE A 697 45.85 -38.58 -10.36
CA ILE A 697 46.83 -37.63 -10.93
C ILE A 697 47.82 -38.32 -11.87
N GLU A 698 48.30 -39.52 -11.54
CA GLU A 698 49.19 -40.30 -12.42
C GLU A 698 48.49 -40.75 -13.71
N GLN A 699 47.23 -41.18 -13.63
CA GLN A 699 46.42 -41.57 -14.81
C GLN A 699 46.13 -40.39 -15.74
N GLU A 700 45.90 -39.19 -15.19
CA GLU A 700 45.70 -37.95 -15.96
C GLU A 700 47.01 -37.49 -16.64
N LYS A 701 48.16 -37.63 -15.97
CA LYS A 701 49.48 -37.33 -16.55
C LYS A 701 49.89 -38.29 -17.66
N GLU A 702 49.42 -39.53 -17.65
CA GLU A 702 49.66 -40.51 -18.73
C GLU A 702 48.77 -40.28 -19.97
N ALA A 703 47.72 -39.44 -19.86
CA ALA A 703 46.76 -39.18 -20.93
C ALA A 703 47.11 -38.00 -21.87
N GLU A 704 48.19 -37.25 -21.62
CA GLU A 704 48.62 -36.13 -22.48
C GLU A 704 49.63 -36.54 -23.59
N PRO A 705 49.39 -36.23 -24.89
CA PRO A 705 50.35 -36.48 -25.96
C PRO A 705 51.49 -35.43 -26.02
N GLN A 706 52.70 -35.91 -26.34
CA GLN A 706 53.95 -35.16 -26.48
C GLN A 706 53.97 -34.04 -27.54
N GLU A 707 54.51 -32.86 -27.19
CA GLU A 707 55.49 -32.08 -27.98
C GLU A 707 56.18 -31.05 -27.05
N SER A 708 57.39 -31.34 -26.56
CA SER A 708 58.71 -30.87 -27.05
C SER A 708 59.18 -29.50 -26.51
N SER A 709 59.93 -29.57 -25.41
CA SER A 709 61.21 -28.88 -25.11
C SER A 709 61.47 -27.41 -25.55
N LEU A 710 61.68 -26.59 -24.51
CA LEU A 710 62.69 -25.52 -24.35
C LEU A 710 62.47 -24.18 -25.06
N GLN A 711 61.91 -23.21 -24.33
CA GLN A 711 62.65 -22.07 -23.75
C GLN A 711 61.69 -21.27 -22.86
N GLU A 712 62.10 -20.90 -21.64
CA GLU A 712 61.43 -19.83 -20.89
C GLU A 712 61.48 -18.53 -21.69
N PRO A 713 60.41 -17.72 -21.68
CA PRO A 713 60.62 -16.29 -21.64
C PRO A 713 59.71 -15.55 -20.64
N GLN A 714 60.40 -14.66 -19.95
CA GLN A 714 60.04 -13.44 -19.21
C GLN A 714 58.65 -12.79 -19.42
N ARG A 715 58.24 -12.11 -18.33
CA ARG A 715 57.25 -11.02 -18.24
C ARG A 715 57.16 -10.17 -19.52
N ASP A 716 55.96 -10.05 -20.08
CA ASP A 716 55.65 -9.07 -21.12
C ASP A 716 54.22 -8.54 -20.96
N ASP A 717 54.06 -7.49 -20.16
CA ASP A 717 52.82 -6.69 -20.04
C ASP A 717 53.02 -5.27 -20.60
N THR A 718 54.07 -5.06 -21.40
CA THR A 718 54.57 -3.71 -21.75
C THR A 718 54.12 -3.14 -23.10
N GLU A 719 53.34 -3.86 -23.92
CA GLU A 719 53.00 -3.39 -25.29
C GLU A 719 51.51 -3.09 -25.58
N LYS A 720 50.58 -3.28 -24.63
CA LYS A 720 49.15 -2.99 -24.87
C LYS A 720 48.92 -1.47 -24.94
N GLN A 721 48.55 -0.98 -26.12
CA GLN A 721 48.28 0.44 -26.37
C GLN A 721 46.79 0.74 -26.23
N TYR A 722 46.48 1.83 -25.50
CA TYR A 722 45.14 2.33 -25.25
C TYR A 722 44.98 3.70 -25.89
N GLN A 723 43.74 4.12 -26.14
CA GLN A 723 43.49 5.45 -26.68
C GLN A 723 43.64 6.50 -25.58
N GLU A 724 44.38 7.57 -25.83
CA GLU A 724 44.59 8.62 -24.84
C GLU A 724 43.40 9.59 -24.83
N ILE A 725 42.93 9.89 -23.62
CA ILE A 725 41.81 10.79 -23.35
C ILE A 725 42.18 11.77 -22.23
N GLU A 726 41.47 12.87 -22.17
CA GLU A 726 41.51 13.81 -21.05
C GLU A 726 40.14 13.87 -20.38
N ILE A 727 40.10 13.59 -19.08
CA ILE A 727 38.87 13.54 -18.29
C ILE A 727 39.01 14.43 -17.06
N PHE A 728 38.18 15.48 -16.95
CA PHE A 728 38.29 16.51 -15.91
C PHE A 728 39.71 17.12 -15.80
N GLU A 729 40.36 17.38 -16.93
CA GLU A 729 41.75 17.86 -17.04
C GLU A 729 42.82 16.85 -16.56
N VAL A 730 42.42 15.60 -16.31
CA VAL A 730 43.31 14.50 -15.93
C VAL A 730 43.57 13.62 -17.16
N PRO A 731 44.84 13.38 -17.55
CA PRO A 731 45.18 12.41 -18.58
C PRO A 731 44.78 11.00 -18.14
N ALA A 732 44.14 10.26 -19.04
CA ALA A 732 43.73 8.89 -18.79
C ALA A 732 43.79 8.05 -20.08
N LEU A 733 43.70 6.73 -19.91
CA LEU A 733 43.69 5.77 -21.01
C LEU A 733 42.29 5.17 -21.16
N PHE A 734 41.80 5.10 -22.38
CA PHE A 734 40.48 4.58 -22.72
C PHE A 734 40.57 3.24 -23.48
N SER A 735 39.66 2.34 -23.14
CA SER A 735 39.42 1.07 -23.81
C SER A 735 37.94 0.90 -24.14
N ASN A 736 37.63 0.52 -25.38
CA ASN A 736 36.26 0.18 -25.80
C ASN A 736 35.70 -1.06 -25.09
N GLY A 737 36.57 -1.95 -24.60
CA GLY A 737 36.20 -3.16 -23.88
C GLY A 737 36.54 -3.06 -22.41
N ARG A 738 35.86 -3.86 -21.58
CA ARG A 738 36.15 -3.95 -20.15
C ARG A 738 37.57 -4.44 -19.91
N ILE A 739 38.24 -3.78 -18.97
CA ILE A 739 39.54 -4.21 -18.47
C ILE A 739 39.29 -4.97 -17.16
N PRO A 740 39.53 -6.29 -17.11
CA PRO A 740 39.40 -7.07 -15.89
C PRO A 740 40.30 -6.49 -14.79
N GLU A 741 39.86 -6.56 -13.54
CA GLU A 741 40.56 -5.92 -12.42
C GLU A 741 41.98 -6.47 -12.23
N LYS A 742 42.13 -7.77 -12.45
CA LYS A 742 43.40 -8.48 -12.49
C LYS A 742 44.40 -7.98 -13.55
N GLU A 743 43.93 -7.29 -14.59
CA GLU A 743 44.78 -6.69 -15.64
C GLU A 743 45.12 -5.22 -15.34
N VAL A 744 44.55 -4.63 -14.28
CA VAL A 744 44.82 -3.26 -13.86
C VAL A 744 46.00 -3.26 -12.89
N PRO A 745 47.11 -2.59 -13.23
CA PRO A 745 48.21 -2.44 -12.29
C PRO A 745 47.75 -1.73 -11.01
N SER A 746 48.23 -2.18 -9.86
CA SER A 746 47.79 -1.70 -8.54
C SER A 746 48.02 -0.20 -8.31
N GLU A 747 48.82 0.46 -9.14
CA GLU A 747 49.08 1.90 -9.07
C GLU A 747 48.14 2.75 -9.93
N LEU A 748 47.16 2.14 -10.61
CA LEU A 748 46.15 2.83 -11.42
C LEU A 748 44.74 2.57 -10.88
N TYR A 749 43.87 3.55 -11.09
CA TYR A 749 42.45 3.47 -10.80
C TYR A 749 41.70 3.11 -12.08
N ARG A 750 40.73 2.19 -11.97
CA ARG A 750 39.83 1.78 -13.05
C ARG A 750 38.43 2.34 -12.82
N TYR A 751 37.85 2.93 -13.85
CA TYR A 751 36.46 3.38 -13.87
C TYR A 751 35.76 2.93 -15.15
N ASP A 752 34.46 2.72 -15.10
CA ASP A 752 33.64 2.43 -16.26
C ASP A 752 32.87 3.67 -16.72
N LEU A 753 32.63 3.74 -18.03
CA LEU A 753 31.81 4.76 -18.66
C LEU A 753 30.44 4.18 -18.97
N ARG A 754 29.39 4.90 -18.56
CA ARG A 754 28.02 4.55 -18.92
C ARG A 754 27.58 5.38 -20.12
N GLY A 755 27.09 4.69 -21.14
CA GLY A 755 26.47 5.26 -22.32
C GLY A 755 25.06 5.78 -22.05
N SER A 756 24.60 6.70 -22.88
CA SER A 756 23.23 7.20 -22.81
C SER A 756 22.21 6.08 -23.11
N ASP A 757 21.02 6.17 -22.52
CA ASP A 757 19.97 5.17 -22.75
C ASP A 757 19.42 5.15 -24.19
N TYR A 758 19.65 6.23 -24.96
CA TYR A 758 19.21 6.35 -26.36
C TYR A 758 20.30 5.95 -27.37
N ASP A 759 21.57 6.18 -27.02
CA ASP A 759 22.75 5.75 -27.78
C ASP A 759 23.85 5.31 -26.79
N PRO A 760 23.97 3.98 -26.54
CA PRO A 760 24.96 3.44 -25.61
C PRO A 760 26.41 3.73 -26.00
N GLY A 761 26.67 4.15 -27.24
CA GLY A 761 28.00 4.55 -27.70
C GLY A 761 28.42 5.96 -27.27
N ILE A 762 27.50 6.78 -26.72
CA ILE A 762 27.79 8.13 -26.23
C ILE A 762 27.92 8.08 -24.71
N PRO A 763 29.15 8.14 -24.14
CA PRO A 763 29.37 8.13 -22.70
C PRO A 763 28.83 9.41 -22.03
N VAL A 764 28.07 9.25 -20.96
CA VAL A 764 27.40 10.33 -20.21
C VAL A 764 27.91 10.43 -18.77
N THR A 765 28.31 9.31 -18.16
CA THR A 765 28.77 9.29 -16.76
C THR A 765 30.00 8.41 -16.58
N VAL A 766 30.78 8.71 -15.55
CA VAL A 766 31.91 7.91 -15.04
C VAL A 766 31.51 7.30 -13.70
N GLU A 767 31.67 5.99 -13.57
CA GLU A 767 31.22 5.17 -12.44
C GLU A 767 32.33 4.17 -12.04
N TYR A 768 32.29 3.65 -10.81
CA TYR A 768 33.20 2.57 -10.39
C TYR A 768 32.95 1.27 -11.16
N TYR A 769 31.68 0.98 -11.46
CA TYR A 769 31.27 -0.17 -12.25
C TYR A 769 29.92 0.09 -12.93
N VAL A 770 29.82 -0.21 -14.22
CA VAL A 770 28.57 -0.05 -14.99
C VAL A 770 28.04 -1.42 -15.37
N GLY A 771 26.86 -1.81 -14.86
CA GLY A 771 26.23 -3.10 -15.19
C GLY A 771 25.53 -3.14 -16.55
N VAL A 772 24.90 -2.03 -16.95
CA VAL A 772 24.08 -1.91 -18.17
C VAL A 772 24.48 -0.63 -18.92
N ASN A 773 24.49 -0.68 -20.27
CA ASN A 773 24.95 0.42 -21.13
C ASN A 773 26.42 0.81 -20.93
N HIS A 774 27.33 -0.17 -20.84
CA HIS A 774 28.78 0.09 -20.80
C HIS A 774 29.28 0.66 -22.13
N ALA A 775 29.90 1.84 -22.08
CA ALA A 775 30.45 2.56 -23.22
C ALA A 775 31.98 2.44 -23.33
N GLY A 776 32.66 2.05 -22.24
CA GLY A 776 34.11 1.84 -22.23
C GLY A 776 34.69 1.85 -20.81
N THR A 777 35.97 1.56 -20.68
CA THR A 777 36.69 1.56 -19.40
C THR A 777 37.86 2.53 -19.47
N ILE A 778 38.10 3.25 -18.38
CA ILE A 778 39.14 4.25 -18.23
C ILE A 778 40.15 3.81 -17.17
N LEU A 779 41.44 3.98 -17.46
CA LEU A 779 42.51 3.88 -16.49
C LEU A 779 43.10 5.26 -16.21
N SER A 780 43.13 5.64 -14.93
CA SER A 780 43.67 6.91 -14.46
C SER A 780 44.76 6.68 -13.43
N SER A 781 45.81 7.50 -13.46
CA SER A 781 46.83 7.53 -12.42
C SER A 781 46.42 8.35 -11.18
N LEU A 782 45.31 9.08 -11.27
CA LEU A 782 44.76 9.89 -10.19
C LEU A 782 43.35 9.42 -9.85
N CYS A 783 43.06 9.34 -8.56
CA CYS A 783 41.72 9.01 -8.08
C CYS A 783 40.75 10.13 -8.49
N LEU A 784 39.67 9.75 -9.18
CA LEU A 784 38.53 10.62 -9.42
C LEU A 784 37.65 10.64 -8.16
N PRO A 785 37.23 11.81 -7.65
CA PRO A 785 36.45 11.92 -6.43
C PRO A 785 34.97 11.58 -6.70
N ILE A 786 34.69 10.32 -7.01
CA ILE A 786 33.33 9.81 -7.20
C ILE A 786 32.77 9.45 -5.81
N PRO A 787 31.58 9.96 -5.40
CA PRO A 787 30.94 9.55 -4.15
C PRO A 787 30.59 8.05 -4.16
N GLU A 788 30.64 7.38 -3.00
CA GLU A 788 30.65 5.90 -2.86
C GLU A 788 29.46 5.14 -3.49
N ARG A 789 28.38 5.81 -3.94
CA ARG A 789 27.28 5.21 -4.71
C ARG A 789 26.71 6.11 -5.81
N GLU A 790 27.46 7.10 -6.26
CA GLU A 790 27.04 8.02 -7.33
C GLU A 790 27.94 7.90 -8.57
N TYR A 791 27.84 8.88 -9.47
CA TYR A 791 28.55 8.95 -10.72
C TYR A 791 28.92 10.41 -11.04
N LEU A 792 29.97 10.61 -11.84
CA LEU A 792 30.32 11.95 -12.34
C LEU A 792 29.78 12.14 -13.75
N TYR A 793 28.98 13.18 -13.97
CA TYR A 793 28.53 13.56 -15.31
C TYR A 793 29.68 14.06 -16.16
N LEU A 794 29.81 13.47 -17.34
CA LEU A 794 30.64 13.99 -18.42
C LEU A 794 29.85 15.12 -19.08
N GLY A 795 30.50 16.27 -19.26
CA GLY A 795 29.90 17.45 -19.89
C GLY A 795 29.73 17.26 -21.40
N GLU A 796 30.35 18.12 -22.21
CA GLU A 796 30.43 17.89 -23.66
C GLU A 796 31.53 16.86 -23.95
N GLU A 797 31.24 15.89 -24.83
CA GLU A 797 32.05 14.78 -25.38
C GLU A 797 33.42 14.46 -24.73
N LEU A 798 33.68 13.17 -24.49
CA LEU A 798 35.00 12.70 -24.05
C LEU A 798 36.11 13.19 -24.98
N ASN A 799 37.09 13.92 -24.41
CA ASN A 799 38.11 14.59 -25.20
C ASN A 799 39.22 13.61 -25.58
N PHE A 800 39.09 13.00 -26.77
CA PHE A 800 40.12 12.14 -27.35
C PHE A 800 41.26 12.99 -27.91
N THR A 801 42.46 12.83 -27.34
CA THR A 801 43.66 13.58 -27.80
C THR A 801 44.18 13.07 -29.16
N GLY A 802 43.64 11.95 -29.64
CA GLY A 802 43.96 11.33 -30.93
C GLY A 802 45.22 10.46 -30.92
N GLY A 803 45.89 10.34 -29.77
CA GLY A 803 47.08 9.49 -29.56
C GLY A 803 46.72 8.10 -29.02
N MET A 804 47.64 7.15 -29.22
CA MET A 804 47.65 5.86 -28.51
C MET A 804 48.81 5.87 -27.53
N ALA A 805 48.58 5.44 -26.30
CA ALA A 805 49.58 5.42 -25.23
C ALA A 805 49.54 4.12 -24.43
N THR A 806 50.70 3.71 -23.92
CA THR A 806 50.81 2.57 -22.99
C THR A 806 50.61 3.03 -21.55
N ILE A 807 50.34 2.08 -20.64
CA ILE A 807 50.26 2.34 -19.20
C ILE A 807 51.52 3.04 -18.67
N GLU A 808 52.70 2.66 -19.16
CA GLU A 808 53.96 3.28 -18.74
C GLU A 808 54.08 4.74 -19.20
N GLN A 809 53.52 5.06 -20.37
CA GLN A 809 53.46 6.45 -20.86
C GLN A 809 52.48 7.29 -20.06
N LEU A 810 51.33 6.74 -19.64
CA LEU A 810 50.40 7.40 -18.72
C LEU A 810 51.10 7.72 -17.38
N LYS A 811 51.83 6.74 -16.82
CA LYS A 811 52.61 6.92 -15.58
C LYS A 811 53.62 8.07 -15.71
N GLN A 812 54.32 8.17 -16.84
CA GLN A 812 55.27 9.26 -17.08
C GLN A 812 54.57 10.63 -17.25
N SER A 813 53.43 10.69 -17.94
CA SER A 813 52.63 11.92 -18.09
C SER A 813 52.06 12.41 -16.76
N ALA A 814 51.64 11.49 -15.89
CA ALA A 814 51.13 11.80 -14.55
C ALA A 814 52.20 12.38 -13.63
N ILE A 815 53.42 11.83 -13.68
CA ILE A 815 54.59 12.38 -12.95
C ILE A 815 54.89 13.80 -13.44
N ALA A 816 54.89 14.03 -14.76
CA ALA A 816 55.11 15.37 -15.32
C ALA A 816 53.99 16.37 -14.95
N LEU A 817 52.73 15.93 -14.88
CA LEU A 817 51.60 16.75 -14.43
C LEU A 817 51.75 17.16 -12.96
N ASN A 818 52.07 16.20 -12.08
CA ASN A 818 52.33 16.45 -10.66
C ASN A 818 53.52 17.40 -10.47
N GLU A 819 54.62 17.24 -11.21
CA GLU A 819 55.75 18.18 -11.18
C GLU A 819 55.35 19.59 -11.65
N SER A 820 54.42 19.72 -12.60
CA SER A 820 53.89 21.01 -13.08
C SER A 820 52.96 21.70 -12.07
N LEU A 821 52.14 20.93 -11.36
CA LEU A 821 51.23 21.42 -10.31
C LEU A 821 52.04 21.88 -9.09
N ASP A 822 53.06 21.11 -8.72
CA ASP A 822 53.96 21.39 -7.60
C ASP A 822 54.86 22.62 -7.87
N THR A 823 55.23 22.87 -9.14
CA THR A 823 55.88 24.13 -9.56
C THR A 823 54.93 25.33 -9.62
N LYS A 824 53.64 25.14 -9.95
CA LYS A 824 52.62 26.20 -9.86
C LYS A 824 52.33 26.59 -8.40
N GLU A 825 52.27 25.64 -7.47
CA GLU A 825 52.09 25.90 -6.03
C GLU A 825 53.33 26.54 -5.37
N LYS A 826 54.54 26.09 -5.74
CA LYS A 826 55.80 26.74 -5.31
C LYS A 826 55.95 28.18 -5.84
N ASN A 827 55.39 28.49 -7.01
CA ASN A 827 55.34 29.85 -7.54
C ASN A 827 54.21 30.70 -6.91
N LYS A 828 53.09 30.09 -6.49
CA LYS A 828 52.01 30.75 -5.74
C LYS A 828 52.46 31.12 -4.32
N SER A 829 53.19 30.24 -3.64
CA SER A 829 53.73 30.46 -2.28
C SER A 829 54.88 31.47 -2.23
N ARG A 830 55.66 31.66 -3.32
CA ARG A 830 56.64 32.75 -3.44
C ARG A 830 56.03 34.13 -3.64
N ASN A 831 54.81 34.24 -4.16
CA ASN A 831 54.15 35.52 -4.45
C ASN A 831 53.28 36.06 -3.30
N ASN A 832 53.00 35.28 -2.25
CA ASN A 832 52.20 35.72 -1.11
C ASN A 832 52.99 36.30 0.07
N GLY A 833 54.31 36.50 -0.09
CA GLY A 833 55.16 37.15 0.89
C GLY A 833 55.18 38.68 0.79
N TYR A 834 54.05 39.37 0.62
CA TYR A 834 53.90 40.81 0.89
C TYR A 834 52.41 41.23 0.92
N ARG A 835 51.84 41.35 2.12
CA ARG A 835 51.21 42.61 2.59
C ARG A 835 50.63 42.44 4.01
N ILE A 836 50.89 43.50 4.77
CA ILE A 836 50.53 43.81 6.16
C ILE A 836 49.03 43.68 6.40
#